data_AF-W2WJF5-F1
#
_entry.id   AF-W2WJF5-F1
#
_cell.length_a   1.000
_cell.length_b   1.000
_cell.length_c   1.000
_cell.angle_alpha   90.00
_cell.angle_beta   90.00
_cell.angle_gamma   90.00
#
_symmetry.space_group_name_H-M   'P 1'
#
loop_
_entity.id
_entity.type
_entity.pdbx_description
1 polymer ?
#
loop_
_entity_poly.entity_id
_entity_poly.type
_entity_poly.pdbx_seq_one_letter_code
_entity_poly.pdbx_strand_id
1 'polypeptide(L)'
;MAAAMSLLAAAGDGDVDTVKNLLDSGSDVNSVDIGGLTALISASRYGHTQIVQLLVKKGGDINKSDQEGDTPLIIAATEGHVDIVRFLLESGDDVDKTSKDTNTPLICAATNGQLGVVQQLLEHGADINQTNQFGSTALLRAADCGHTSVVKFLLERGAAIDLSTNDGYTPLLYAALGGHVDVVEFLLDKGADIHVTNDTGGTALTWAASNGHLGVVKLLLEKGASIDVAMDDGVTPLMQAAANGHDKVVEVLLDAGADITKTSSTDFTALMYASIKDNLDVVRLLLERGAEVNEATHLRSMPLILAAERGFTEIVRLLLDNEAEINYTSSRGATALGYAAERGHIEVVCLLLERGAGVDTADNGGMTPLMSSVSSGHVETARRLLEKGASIDQVDNDGYTALNYAALNEHIECVRLLVENGADMNHLTPDGSMPLAASCSLANVDIARLLIESGAAVEVLEESRVSPLVAAAGNGLLDLVRLLLEKGADVSRTFCGGLTVLSAAAQEGHTEIVELLIEHGAAIDATLDDGSTAVMMAALFGQPEAIRILLNHGANVDLADASGKTPLMLAVQCRHVEVVKLLLSAGAAVDAKTYDGETVLRLAGYAGNVECARLLLDSGADINLTGKNNCSALQSAIFNGHIEVARLLLASGARSNSADGDGDSALHEAVLHGHLEIARLLLEYGADANAVNLLGWTPLTVACQRGYTEIATLLVEKGAAVNVRTSEERTALLFAAEEGFLEIVRLLVDHGANINVLDVDNQTPLMKAAYRGHEEIVRLLLDNNADAEIVNSSGQTAAEIARVNYRTEVSWILQECAAQDSNKARSIITRQSKPDWFIPSREVRKDLEPFSAGSFGKVYRGWWLSTRVVVKTVTVATEQESRTFHREARIWQKARHPNIVPFFGACDEGSTYFFVCEEAKNGKLLDYLYHAREEGRSLVWRKLLDAALGLHFLHERHIVHTDLKCNQILVSKDGVAMLTDFGLSFLTTEQSEDEKTVGAIRWKAPEVIRKENPVAPNALSDVYSFGMCVVEAVTGDVPWGQHVPDPGVKFHVTRKKLFLPRPKAFENDAEWELVEKMCAFEPSERMKLVDAIENIRGFAEEERFQERVRQIKEGPEDLDFAVRELPKDSKISTMGSVRALAKMKSLGRSVRMKRERET
;
A
#
# COMPACT_ATOMS: atom_id res chain seq x y z
N MET A 1 -3.13 -1.76 -51.62
CA MET A 1 -1.82 -1.57 -50.97
C MET A 1 -0.70 -1.39 -52.01
N ALA A 2 -0.41 -2.35 -52.89
CA ALA A 2 0.63 -2.18 -53.92
C ALA A 2 0.42 -0.97 -54.84
N ALA A 3 -0.80 -0.74 -55.34
CA ALA A 3 -1.10 0.43 -56.18
C ALA A 3 -0.99 1.78 -55.44
N ALA A 4 -1.34 1.81 -54.14
CA ALA A 4 -1.17 2.99 -53.29
C ALA A 4 0.32 3.29 -53.11
N MET A 5 1.13 2.27 -52.78
CA MET A 5 2.58 2.40 -52.65
C MET A 5 3.25 2.86 -53.95
N SER A 6 2.80 2.37 -55.12
CA SER A 6 3.30 2.82 -56.41
C SER A 6 2.94 4.28 -56.72
N LEU A 7 1.73 4.72 -56.36
CA LEU A 7 1.31 6.11 -56.55
C LEU A 7 2.08 7.06 -55.63
N LEU A 8 2.26 6.69 -54.35
CA LEU A 8 3.07 7.45 -53.40
C LEU A 8 4.53 7.55 -53.85
N ALA A 9 5.14 6.44 -54.25
CA ALA A 9 6.53 6.43 -54.72
C ALA A 9 6.70 7.30 -55.97
N ALA A 10 5.84 7.14 -56.98
CA ALA A 10 5.90 7.98 -58.18
C ALA A 10 5.69 9.48 -57.88
N ALA A 11 4.81 9.80 -56.92
CA ALA A 11 4.58 11.17 -56.47
C ALA A 11 5.79 11.76 -55.73
N GLY A 12 6.49 10.98 -54.91
CA GLY A 12 7.72 11.39 -54.24
C GLY A 12 8.94 11.48 -55.16
N ASP A 13 9.01 10.63 -56.19
CA ASP A 13 10.09 10.61 -57.19
C ASP A 13 9.95 11.73 -58.24
N GLY A 14 8.81 12.42 -58.30
CA GLY A 14 8.57 13.48 -59.30
C GLY A 14 8.14 12.95 -60.67
N ASP A 15 7.73 11.69 -60.79
CA ASP A 15 7.32 11.08 -62.06
C ASP A 15 5.85 11.42 -62.40
N VAL A 16 5.67 12.58 -63.03
CA VAL A 16 4.37 13.12 -63.46
C VAL A 16 3.60 12.14 -64.36
N ASP A 17 4.31 11.48 -65.30
CA ASP A 17 3.68 10.58 -66.27
C ASP A 17 3.17 9.30 -65.59
N THR A 18 3.96 8.71 -64.68
CA THR A 18 3.54 7.55 -63.91
C THR A 18 2.39 7.89 -62.96
N VAL A 19 2.45 9.03 -62.26
CA VAL A 19 1.32 9.48 -61.41
C VAL A 19 0.04 9.64 -62.24
N LYS A 20 0.12 10.31 -63.39
CA LYS A 20 -1.03 10.50 -64.28
C LYS A 20 -1.60 9.17 -64.76
N ASN A 21 -0.76 8.25 -65.22
CA ASN A 21 -1.17 6.93 -65.68
C ASN A 21 -1.82 6.10 -64.57
N LEU A 22 -1.29 6.15 -63.34
CA LEU A 22 -1.86 5.46 -62.18
C LEU A 22 -3.24 6.02 -61.79
N LEU A 23 -3.42 7.34 -61.84
CA LEU A 23 -4.73 7.97 -61.57
C LEU A 23 -5.74 7.69 -62.69
N ASP A 24 -5.33 7.76 -63.95
CA ASP A 24 -6.20 7.48 -65.11
C ASP A 24 -6.60 5.98 -65.19
N SER A 25 -5.78 5.08 -64.62
CA SER A 25 -6.10 3.65 -64.47
C SER A 25 -6.96 3.34 -63.23
N GLY A 26 -7.42 4.35 -62.50
CA GLY A 26 -8.38 4.21 -61.39
C GLY A 26 -7.76 4.03 -60.01
N SER A 27 -6.48 4.36 -59.82
CA SER A 27 -5.88 4.42 -58.47
C SER A 27 -6.57 5.50 -57.64
N ASP A 28 -6.91 5.18 -56.39
CA ASP A 28 -7.47 6.14 -55.46
C ASP A 28 -6.41 7.19 -55.07
N VAL A 29 -6.64 8.44 -55.46
CA VAL A 29 -5.78 9.61 -55.20
C VAL A 29 -5.56 9.86 -53.70
N ASN A 30 -6.50 9.43 -52.86
CA ASN A 30 -6.49 9.60 -51.40
C ASN A 30 -6.07 8.33 -50.65
N SER A 31 -5.57 7.33 -51.36
CA SER A 31 -5.01 6.14 -50.73
C SER A 31 -3.81 6.50 -49.85
N VAL A 32 -3.67 5.76 -48.75
CA VAL A 32 -2.61 5.97 -47.77
C VAL A 32 -1.73 4.74 -47.60
N ASP A 33 -0.49 4.95 -47.20
CA ASP A 33 0.37 3.87 -46.69
C ASP A 33 0.12 3.57 -45.20
N ILE A 34 0.99 2.74 -44.62
CA ILE A 34 0.93 2.36 -43.21
C ILE A 34 1.16 3.53 -42.25
N GLY A 35 1.78 4.63 -42.71
CA GLY A 35 2.04 5.86 -41.97
C GLY A 35 0.97 6.94 -42.17
N GLY A 36 -0.10 6.64 -42.92
CA GLY A 36 -1.12 7.62 -43.26
C GLY A 36 -0.71 8.59 -44.38
N LEU A 37 0.45 8.41 -45.00
CA LEU A 37 0.95 9.30 -46.05
C LEU A 37 0.09 9.16 -47.31
N THR A 38 -0.30 10.29 -47.91
CA THR A 38 -0.92 10.32 -49.24
C THR A 38 0.11 10.65 -50.32
N ALA A 39 -0.21 10.38 -51.58
CA ALA A 39 0.59 10.85 -52.70
C ALA A 39 0.75 12.38 -52.71
N LEU A 40 -0.26 13.10 -52.21
CA LEU A 40 -0.23 14.56 -52.09
C LEU A 40 0.75 15.02 -51.01
N ILE A 41 0.79 14.37 -49.85
CA ILE A 41 1.79 14.64 -48.80
C ILE A 41 3.19 14.32 -49.33
N SER A 42 3.38 13.20 -50.01
CA SER A 42 4.69 12.81 -50.57
C SER A 42 5.19 13.82 -51.61
N ALA A 43 4.36 14.21 -52.57
CA ALA A 43 4.71 15.24 -53.55
C ALA A 43 4.97 16.62 -52.91
N SER A 44 4.24 16.95 -51.84
CA SER A 44 4.43 18.21 -51.09
C SER A 44 5.75 18.21 -50.31
N ARG A 45 6.15 17.08 -49.73
CA ARG A 45 7.44 16.91 -49.03
C ARG A 45 8.63 17.15 -49.95
N TYR A 46 8.58 16.59 -51.15
CA TYR A 46 9.70 16.64 -52.10
C TYR A 46 9.65 17.79 -53.11
N GLY A 47 8.68 18.71 -53.00
CA GLY A 47 8.66 19.93 -53.80
C GLY A 47 8.13 19.77 -55.22
N HIS A 48 7.34 18.73 -55.51
CA HIS A 48 6.86 18.44 -56.87
C HIS A 48 5.57 19.19 -57.21
N THR A 49 5.66 20.51 -57.41
CA THR A 49 4.51 21.41 -57.64
C THR A 49 3.55 20.94 -58.74
N GLN A 50 4.07 20.44 -59.86
CA GLN A 50 3.22 19.95 -60.97
C GLN A 50 2.38 18.72 -60.56
N ILE A 51 2.95 17.85 -59.71
CA ILE A 51 2.26 16.66 -59.20
C ILE A 51 1.24 17.08 -58.15
N VAL A 52 1.57 17.99 -57.23
CA VAL A 52 0.61 18.55 -56.27
C VAL A 52 -0.61 19.13 -56.99
N GLN A 53 -0.39 20.00 -57.99
CA GLN A 53 -1.47 20.58 -58.80
C GLN A 53 -2.33 19.52 -59.50
N LEU A 54 -1.69 18.48 -60.06
CA LEU A 54 -2.38 17.37 -60.70
C LEU A 54 -3.23 16.58 -59.70
N LEU A 55 -2.68 16.24 -58.54
CA LEU A 55 -3.34 15.47 -57.49
C LEU A 55 -4.55 16.22 -56.93
N VAL A 56 -4.41 17.51 -56.59
CA VAL A 56 -5.53 18.36 -56.13
C VAL A 56 -6.61 18.45 -57.21
N LYS A 57 -6.24 18.68 -58.48
CA LYS A 57 -7.20 18.72 -59.61
C LYS A 57 -7.95 17.39 -59.80
N LYS A 58 -7.35 16.26 -59.44
CA LYS A 58 -7.94 14.92 -59.50
C LYS A 58 -8.72 14.54 -58.24
N GLY A 59 -8.93 15.48 -57.30
CA GLY A 59 -9.72 15.26 -56.08
C GLY A 59 -8.90 14.78 -54.88
N GLY A 60 -7.58 15.02 -54.89
CA GLY A 60 -6.72 14.84 -53.72
C GLY A 60 -7.17 15.72 -52.56
N ASP A 61 -7.35 15.12 -51.40
CA ASP A 61 -7.81 15.78 -50.18
C ASP A 61 -6.65 16.54 -49.53
N ILE A 62 -6.63 17.86 -49.73
CA ILE A 62 -5.64 18.78 -49.14
C ILE A 62 -5.69 18.79 -47.60
N ASN A 63 -6.80 18.35 -47.01
CA ASN A 63 -7.01 18.35 -45.56
C ASN A 63 -6.61 17.05 -44.88
N LYS A 64 -6.21 16.04 -45.65
CA LYS A 64 -5.84 14.73 -45.13
C LYS A 64 -4.41 14.78 -44.58
N SER A 65 -4.25 14.44 -43.32
CA SER A 65 -2.98 14.43 -42.62
C SER A 65 -2.34 13.04 -42.54
N ASP A 66 -1.04 13.01 -42.28
CA ASP A 66 -0.34 11.78 -41.89
C ASP A 66 -0.58 11.41 -40.41
N GLN A 67 0.18 10.43 -39.92
CA GLN A 67 0.12 10.00 -38.53
C GLN A 67 0.57 11.05 -37.52
N GLU A 68 1.34 12.08 -37.88
CA GLU A 68 1.70 13.17 -36.96
C GLU A 68 0.69 14.33 -37.02
N GLY A 69 -0.36 14.19 -37.84
CA GLY A 69 -1.33 15.23 -38.07
C GLY A 69 -0.86 16.27 -39.08
N ASP A 70 0.28 16.05 -39.75
CA ASP A 70 0.82 17.00 -40.72
C ASP A 70 0.04 16.92 -42.03
N THR A 71 -0.51 18.06 -42.45
CA THR A 71 -1.17 18.23 -43.75
C THR A 71 -0.15 18.48 -44.86
N PRO A 72 -0.52 18.32 -46.14
CA PRO A 72 0.28 18.78 -47.27
C PRO A 72 0.83 20.20 -47.11
N LEU A 73 0.03 21.12 -46.56
CA LEU A 73 0.44 22.50 -46.28
C LEU A 73 1.51 22.57 -45.18
N ILE A 74 1.33 21.87 -44.06
CA ILE A 74 2.32 21.83 -42.97
C ILE A 74 3.64 21.26 -43.50
N ILE A 75 3.60 20.14 -44.22
CA ILE A 75 4.79 19.51 -44.80
C ILE A 75 5.48 20.43 -45.81
N ALA A 76 4.75 21.04 -46.73
CA ALA A 76 5.33 21.99 -47.68
C ALA A 76 5.93 23.22 -46.99
N ALA A 77 5.32 23.66 -45.87
CA ALA A 77 5.82 24.77 -45.08
C ALA A 77 7.11 24.42 -44.32
N THR A 78 7.15 23.24 -43.70
CA THR A 78 8.33 22.66 -43.04
C THR A 78 9.52 22.57 -43.99
N GLU A 79 9.30 22.08 -45.21
CA GLU A 79 10.34 21.83 -46.21
C GLU A 79 10.70 23.06 -47.07
N GLY A 80 9.97 24.18 -46.92
CA GLY A 80 10.30 25.44 -47.59
C GLY A 80 9.76 25.60 -49.02
N HIS A 81 8.78 24.80 -49.45
CA HIS A 81 8.25 24.81 -50.82
C HIS A 81 7.21 25.92 -51.04
N VAL A 82 7.69 27.15 -51.20
CA VAL A 82 6.87 28.38 -51.34
C VAL A 82 5.76 28.26 -52.39
N ASP A 83 6.05 27.68 -53.56
CA ASP A 83 5.08 27.56 -54.65
C ASP A 83 3.95 26.57 -54.34
N ILE A 84 4.25 25.52 -53.57
CA ILE A 84 3.25 24.54 -53.12
C ILE A 84 2.39 25.16 -52.03
N VAL A 85 3.01 25.83 -51.05
CA VAL A 85 2.30 26.55 -49.98
C VAL A 85 1.30 27.54 -50.58
N ARG A 86 1.75 28.40 -51.51
CA ARG A 86 0.87 29.37 -52.19
C ARG A 86 -0.27 28.68 -52.92
N PHE A 87 0.02 27.62 -53.69
CA PHE A 87 -1.01 26.89 -54.42
C PHE A 87 -2.06 26.23 -53.51
N LEU A 88 -1.63 25.64 -52.39
CA LEU A 88 -2.54 24.99 -51.43
C LEU A 88 -3.45 26.03 -50.75
N LEU A 89 -2.90 27.17 -50.33
CA LEU A 89 -3.68 28.29 -49.75
C LEU A 89 -4.68 28.88 -50.76
N GLU A 90 -4.27 29.10 -52.00
CA GLU A 90 -5.17 29.53 -53.09
C GLU A 90 -6.27 28.50 -53.40
N SER A 91 -6.01 27.22 -53.10
CA SER A 91 -6.98 26.13 -53.22
C SER A 91 -7.94 26.02 -52.03
N GLY A 92 -7.85 26.93 -51.06
CA GLY A 92 -8.73 27.01 -49.89
C GLY A 92 -8.30 26.13 -48.71
N ASP A 93 -7.02 25.76 -48.63
CA ASP A 93 -6.48 25.12 -47.42
C ASP A 93 -6.50 26.09 -46.24
N ASP A 94 -6.69 25.55 -45.04
CA ASP A 94 -6.76 26.34 -43.81
C ASP A 94 -5.34 26.69 -43.34
N VAL A 95 -5.00 27.97 -43.40
CA VAL A 95 -3.66 28.50 -43.14
C VAL A 95 -3.17 28.22 -41.71
N ASP A 96 -4.10 28.07 -40.76
CA ASP A 96 -3.82 27.87 -39.33
C ASP A 96 -4.13 26.44 -38.86
N LYS A 97 -4.41 25.53 -39.80
CA LYS A 97 -4.66 24.13 -39.47
C LYS A 97 -3.42 23.49 -38.86
N THR A 98 -3.61 22.79 -37.75
CA THR A 98 -2.51 22.34 -36.92
C THR A 98 -2.22 20.85 -37.03
N SER A 99 -0.97 20.47 -36.74
CA SER A 99 -0.59 19.06 -36.49
C SER A 99 -1.13 18.53 -35.16
N LYS A 100 -0.79 17.29 -34.78
CA LYS A 100 -1.17 16.71 -33.48
C LYS A 100 -0.65 17.52 -32.29
N ASP A 101 0.58 18.00 -32.39
CA ASP A 101 1.20 18.86 -31.37
C ASP A 101 0.71 20.31 -31.45
N THR A 102 -0.32 20.55 -32.26
CA THR A 102 -0.91 21.84 -32.58
C THR A 102 0.06 22.84 -33.23
N ASN A 103 1.12 22.35 -33.90
CA ASN A 103 1.98 23.22 -34.69
C ASN A 103 1.24 23.72 -35.94
N THR A 104 1.24 25.04 -36.15
CA THR A 104 0.74 25.65 -37.40
C THR A 104 1.80 25.56 -38.51
N PRO A 105 1.43 25.69 -39.80
CA PRO A 105 2.39 25.81 -40.88
C PRO A 105 3.41 26.94 -40.63
N LEU A 106 2.97 28.04 -39.98
CA LEU A 106 3.81 29.17 -39.64
C LEU A 106 4.88 28.81 -38.59
N ILE A 107 4.50 28.05 -37.56
CA ILE A 107 5.44 27.56 -36.54
C ILE A 107 6.48 26.62 -37.17
N CYS A 108 6.05 25.69 -38.02
CA CYS A 108 6.96 24.77 -38.71
C CYS A 108 7.93 25.48 -39.66
N ALA A 109 7.43 26.42 -40.46
CA ALA A 109 8.25 27.24 -41.36
C ALA A 109 9.26 28.09 -40.58
N ALA A 110 8.86 28.66 -39.45
CA ALA A 110 9.72 29.47 -38.60
C ALA A 110 10.82 28.64 -37.91
N THR A 111 10.48 27.44 -37.44
CA THR A 111 11.42 26.47 -36.85
C THR A 111 12.55 26.11 -37.82
N ASN A 112 12.22 25.98 -39.12
CA ASN A 112 13.19 25.62 -40.17
C ASN A 112 13.77 26.83 -40.92
N GLY A 113 13.50 28.07 -40.48
CA GLY A 113 14.11 29.27 -41.07
C GLY A 113 13.58 29.62 -42.47
N GLN A 114 12.41 29.13 -42.86
CA GLN A 114 11.85 29.25 -44.21
C GLN A 114 11.18 30.61 -44.43
N LEU A 115 11.97 31.68 -44.52
CA LEU A 115 11.47 33.07 -44.62
C LEU A 115 10.46 33.28 -45.76
N GLY A 116 10.69 32.69 -46.93
CA GLY A 116 9.78 32.81 -48.08
C GLY A 116 8.41 32.19 -47.82
N VAL A 117 8.36 31.08 -47.08
CA VAL A 117 7.10 30.45 -46.66
C VAL A 117 6.42 31.28 -45.57
N VAL A 118 7.18 31.73 -44.56
CA VAL A 118 6.66 32.62 -43.50
C VAL A 118 5.98 33.87 -44.09
N GLN A 119 6.60 34.46 -45.11
CA GLN A 119 6.02 35.59 -45.85
C GLN A 119 4.67 35.23 -46.50
N GLN A 120 4.61 34.11 -47.22
CA GLN A 120 3.38 33.67 -47.89
C GLN A 120 2.25 33.35 -46.89
N LEU A 121 2.56 32.69 -45.78
CA LEU A 121 1.57 32.33 -44.75
C LEU A 121 0.96 33.58 -44.11
N LEU A 122 1.77 34.56 -43.72
CA LEU A 122 1.27 35.82 -43.16
C LEU A 122 0.49 36.66 -44.18
N GLU A 123 0.85 36.63 -45.46
CA GLU A 123 0.08 37.29 -46.53
C GLU A 123 -1.33 36.68 -46.70
N HIS A 124 -1.48 35.39 -46.40
CA HIS A 124 -2.77 34.68 -46.43
C HIS A 124 -3.49 34.68 -45.07
N GLY A 125 -3.02 35.48 -44.11
CA GLY A 125 -3.72 35.73 -42.86
C GLY A 125 -3.43 34.75 -41.72
N ALA A 126 -2.32 34.00 -41.77
CA ALA A 126 -1.89 33.18 -40.64
C ALA A 126 -1.79 33.99 -39.35
N ASP A 127 -2.26 33.45 -38.23
CA ASP A 127 -2.13 34.12 -36.94
C ASP A 127 -0.67 34.09 -36.45
N ILE A 128 -0.03 35.26 -36.47
CA ILE A 128 1.38 35.44 -36.12
C ILE A 128 1.71 35.07 -34.67
N ASN A 129 0.72 35.10 -33.77
CA ASN A 129 0.87 34.85 -32.34
C ASN A 129 0.19 33.56 -31.87
N GLN A 130 -0.31 32.74 -32.80
CA GLN A 130 -0.88 31.45 -32.42
C GLN A 130 0.19 30.56 -31.78
N THR A 131 -0.20 29.90 -30.69
CA THR A 131 0.65 28.99 -29.93
C THR A 131 0.32 27.55 -30.22
N ASN A 132 1.33 26.69 -30.16
CA ASN A 132 1.15 25.24 -30.10
C ASN A 132 0.85 24.78 -28.65
N GLN A 133 0.82 23.46 -28.42
CA GLN A 133 0.40 22.86 -27.15
C GLN A 133 1.37 23.16 -26.01
N PHE A 134 2.59 23.57 -26.35
CA PHE A 134 3.65 23.98 -25.42
C PHE A 134 3.68 25.50 -25.20
N GLY A 135 2.73 26.24 -25.76
CA GLY A 135 2.75 27.71 -25.72
C GLY A 135 3.75 28.34 -26.70
N SER A 136 4.35 27.57 -27.62
CA SER A 136 5.35 28.11 -28.55
C SER A 136 4.71 28.82 -29.73
N THR A 137 5.15 30.05 -30.01
CA THR A 137 4.83 30.82 -31.22
C THR A 137 5.89 30.60 -32.30
N ALA A 138 5.62 31.10 -33.51
CA ALA A 138 6.60 31.12 -34.60
C ALA A 138 7.87 31.93 -34.23
N LEU A 139 7.71 33.04 -33.50
CA LEU A 139 8.84 33.85 -33.03
C LEU A 139 9.71 33.09 -32.03
N LEU A 140 9.08 32.39 -31.06
CA LEU A 140 9.79 31.56 -30.07
C LEU A 140 10.66 30.50 -30.75
N ARG A 141 10.11 29.75 -31.72
CA ARG A 141 10.86 28.71 -32.44
C ARG A 141 11.94 29.27 -33.35
N ALA A 142 11.69 30.40 -34.02
CA ALA A 142 12.72 31.06 -34.81
C ALA A 142 13.88 31.55 -33.93
N ALA A 143 13.59 32.02 -32.71
CA ALA A 143 14.61 32.46 -31.77
C ALA A 143 15.42 31.29 -31.19
N ASP A 144 14.77 30.20 -30.80
CA ASP A 144 15.39 28.95 -30.32
C ASP A 144 16.35 28.34 -31.37
N CYS A 145 15.93 28.34 -32.64
CA CYS A 145 16.74 27.83 -33.74
C CYS A 145 17.74 28.85 -34.33
N GLY A 146 17.75 30.10 -33.86
CA GLY A 146 18.72 31.12 -34.30
C GLY A 146 18.46 31.73 -35.67
N HIS A 147 17.23 31.66 -36.19
CA HIS A 147 16.88 32.14 -37.53
C HIS A 147 16.66 33.66 -37.56
N THR A 148 17.74 34.43 -37.49
CA THR A 148 17.73 35.91 -37.38
C THR A 148 16.85 36.59 -38.44
N SER A 149 16.86 36.11 -39.69
CA SER A 149 16.06 36.71 -40.77
C SER A 149 14.55 36.52 -40.56
N VAL A 150 14.13 35.38 -40.03
CA VAL A 150 12.74 35.09 -39.68
C VAL A 150 12.32 35.88 -38.44
N VAL A 151 13.15 35.91 -37.39
CA VAL A 151 12.91 36.71 -36.18
C VAL A 151 12.68 38.19 -36.54
N LYS A 152 13.59 38.77 -37.34
CA LYS A 152 13.48 40.16 -37.81
C LYS A 152 12.17 40.42 -38.52
N PHE A 153 11.82 39.54 -39.47
CA PHE A 153 10.60 39.68 -40.25
C PHE A 153 9.33 39.54 -39.40
N LEU A 154 9.26 38.56 -38.50
CA LEU A 154 8.10 38.36 -37.62
C LEU A 154 7.85 39.58 -36.73
N LEU A 155 8.90 40.15 -36.14
CA LEU A 155 8.78 41.36 -35.30
C LEU A 155 8.37 42.59 -36.10
N GLU A 156 8.88 42.75 -37.33
CA GLU A 156 8.44 43.83 -38.24
C GLU A 156 6.96 43.71 -38.65
N ARG A 157 6.40 42.49 -38.61
CA ARG A 157 4.98 42.20 -38.86
C ARG A 157 4.12 42.20 -37.60
N GLY A 158 4.68 42.59 -36.45
CA GLY A 158 3.93 42.76 -35.20
C GLY A 158 3.77 41.49 -34.36
N ALA A 159 4.67 40.51 -34.49
CA ALA A 159 4.76 39.41 -33.54
C ALA A 159 4.99 39.94 -32.13
N ALA A 160 4.29 39.38 -31.14
CA ALA A 160 4.43 39.78 -29.75
C ALA A 160 5.78 39.28 -29.20
N ILE A 161 6.63 40.22 -28.77
CA ILE A 161 8.04 39.98 -28.48
C ILE A 161 8.30 39.19 -27.18
N ASP A 162 7.40 39.30 -26.21
CA ASP A 162 7.55 38.69 -24.87
C ASP A 162 6.50 37.60 -24.56
N LEU A 163 5.84 37.03 -25.59
CA LEU A 163 5.01 35.84 -25.36
C LEU A 163 5.91 34.68 -24.91
N SER A 164 5.52 34.02 -23.83
CA SER A 164 6.25 32.89 -23.26
C SER A 164 5.59 31.55 -23.57
N THR A 165 6.38 30.47 -23.52
CA THR A 165 5.87 29.11 -23.47
C THR A 165 5.14 28.83 -22.16
N ASN A 166 4.57 27.63 -22.06
CA ASN A 166 3.93 27.16 -20.82
C ASN A 166 4.90 27.06 -19.63
N ASP A 167 6.21 26.95 -19.89
CA ASP A 167 7.28 26.90 -18.88
C ASP A 167 7.96 28.28 -18.67
N GLY A 168 7.36 29.35 -19.20
CA GLY A 168 7.85 30.72 -19.03
C GLY A 168 9.00 31.14 -19.95
N TYR A 169 9.38 30.37 -20.98
CA TYR A 169 10.45 30.78 -21.91
C TYR A 169 9.97 31.81 -22.93
N THR A 170 10.59 33.00 -22.93
CA THR A 170 10.41 34.05 -23.95
C THR A 170 11.39 33.85 -25.12
N PRO A 171 11.22 34.55 -26.26
CA PRO A 171 12.17 34.49 -27.37
C PRO A 171 13.60 34.87 -26.96
N LEU A 172 13.74 35.83 -26.03
CA LEU A 172 15.04 36.23 -25.49
C LEU A 172 15.68 35.10 -24.69
N LEU A 173 14.92 34.39 -23.85
CA LEU A 173 15.43 33.26 -23.07
C LEU A 173 15.89 32.12 -23.98
N TYR A 174 15.13 31.77 -25.01
CA TYR A 174 15.56 30.75 -25.99
C TYR A 174 16.77 31.16 -26.81
N ALA A 175 16.82 32.41 -27.28
CA ALA A 175 17.97 32.92 -28.01
C ALA A 175 19.25 32.89 -27.14
N ALA A 176 19.11 33.21 -25.85
CA ALA A 176 20.22 33.15 -24.90
C ALA A 176 20.65 31.72 -24.56
N LEU A 177 19.69 30.80 -24.38
CA LEU A 177 19.94 29.37 -24.20
C LEU A 177 20.70 28.76 -25.39
N GLY A 178 20.31 29.12 -26.62
CA GLY A 178 20.92 28.66 -27.86
C GLY A 178 22.22 29.38 -28.26
N GLY A 179 22.59 30.47 -27.57
CA GLY A 179 23.82 31.22 -27.85
C GLY A 179 23.74 32.14 -29.08
N HIS A 180 22.53 32.51 -29.52
CA HIS A 180 22.29 33.24 -30.77
C HIS A 180 22.45 34.76 -30.58
N VAL A 181 23.70 35.24 -30.55
CA VAL A 181 24.06 36.64 -30.27
C VAL A 181 23.27 37.64 -31.12
N ASP A 182 23.18 37.43 -32.44
CA ASP A 182 22.48 38.35 -33.36
C ASP A 182 20.97 38.43 -33.08
N VAL A 183 20.37 37.33 -32.62
CA VAL A 183 18.95 37.26 -32.25
C VAL A 183 18.73 37.98 -30.92
N VAL A 184 19.59 37.72 -29.93
CA VAL A 184 19.56 38.41 -28.62
C VAL A 184 19.70 39.92 -28.81
N GLU A 185 20.69 40.37 -29.60
CA GLU A 185 20.90 41.79 -29.87
C GLU A 185 19.66 42.43 -30.49
N PHE A 186 19.10 41.79 -31.52
CA PHE A 186 17.94 42.31 -32.21
C PHE A 186 16.68 42.34 -31.33
N LEU A 187 16.44 41.32 -30.51
CA LEU A 187 15.32 41.28 -29.58
C LEU A 187 15.41 42.42 -28.56
N LEU A 188 16.57 42.62 -27.95
CA LEU A 188 16.80 43.72 -27.00
C LEU A 188 16.64 45.10 -27.66
N ASP A 189 17.15 45.27 -28.89
CA ASP A 189 16.98 46.52 -29.65
C ASP A 189 15.52 46.80 -30.03
N LYS A 190 14.68 45.77 -30.10
CA LYS A 190 13.22 45.89 -30.30
C LYS A 190 12.43 46.01 -28.99
N GLY A 191 13.11 46.05 -27.85
CA GLY A 191 12.51 46.28 -26.54
C GLY A 191 12.02 45.02 -25.84
N ALA A 192 12.59 43.85 -26.16
CA ALA A 192 12.39 42.65 -25.32
C ALA A 192 12.88 42.93 -23.90
N ASP A 193 12.11 42.49 -22.91
CA ASP A 193 12.49 42.70 -21.50
C ASP A 193 13.66 41.78 -21.12
N ILE A 194 14.79 42.39 -20.72
CA ILE A 194 16.03 41.70 -20.36
C ILE A 194 15.95 41.00 -18.99
N HIS A 195 14.98 41.38 -18.15
CA HIS A 195 14.84 40.88 -16.78
C HIS A 195 13.79 39.78 -16.62
N VAL A 196 13.24 39.28 -17.74
CA VAL A 196 12.29 38.16 -17.71
C VAL A 196 12.94 36.88 -17.17
N THR A 197 12.16 36.14 -16.42
CA THR A 197 12.51 34.82 -15.90
C THR A 197 11.52 33.78 -16.39
N ASN A 198 11.99 32.55 -16.58
CA ASN A 198 11.11 31.41 -16.74
C ASN A 198 10.55 30.94 -15.38
N ASP A 199 9.80 29.84 -15.38
CA ASP A 199 9.15 29.29 -14.18
C ASP A 199 10.13 28.75 -13.11
N THR A 200 11.43 28.69 -13.41
CA THR A 200 12.49 28.32 -12.46
C THR A 200 13.28 29.53 -11.94
N GLY A 201 12.82 30.75 -12.23
CA GLY A 201 13.52 32.00 -11.92
C GLY A 201 14.75 32.29 -12.79
N GLY A 202 14.99 31.53 -13.87
CA GLY A 202 16.17 31.65 -14.72
C GLY A 202 16.07 32.78 -15.74
N THR A 203 17.03 33.71 -15.72
CA THR A 203 17.14 34.82 -16.68
C THR A 203 17.91 34.43 -17.94
N ALA A 204 17.90 35.31 -18.95
CA ALA A 204 18.71 35.14 -20.16
C ALA A 204 20.21 35.02 -19.83
N LEU A 205 20.68 35.78 -18.83
CA LEU A 205 22.07 35.70 -18.37
C LEU A 205 22.37 34.35 -17.70
N THR A 206 21.44 33.83 -16.90
CA THR A 206 21.56 32.52 -16.24
C THR A 206 21.76 31.40 -17.27
N TRP A 207 20.91 31.35 -18.31
CA TRP A 207 20.97 30.29 -19.33
C TRP A 207 22.17 30.42 -20.26
N ALA A 208 22.53 31.65 -20.65
CA ALA A 208 23.74 31.89 -21.44
C ALA A 208 25.01 31.52 -20.64
N ALA A 209 25.03 31.81 -19.34
CA ALA A 209 26.14 31.47 -18.46
C ALA A 209 26.25 29.95 -18.24
N SER A 210 25.11 29.29 -18.02
CA SER A 210 25.02 27.83 -17.85
C SER A 210 25.55 27.05 -19.06
N ASN A 211 25.37 27.57 -20.28
CA ASN A 211 25.82 26.92 -21.52
C ASN A 211 27.14 27.47 -22.09
N GLY A 212 27.79 28.41 -21.39
CA GLY A 212 29.11 28.90 -21.79
C GLY A 212 29.10 29.89 -22.96
N HIS A 213 27.95 30.50 -23.28
CA HIS A 213 27.77 31.40 -24.43
C HIS A 213 28.36 32.79 -24.16
N LEU A 214 29.68 32.88 -24.16
CA LEU A 214 30.44 34.09 -23.79
C LEU A 214 30.00 35.36 -24.54
N GLY A 215 29.68 35.25 -25.83
CA GLY A 215 29.22 36.39 -26.64
C GLY A 215 27.88 36.94 -26.15
N VAL A 216 26.93 36.05 -25.82
CA VAL A 216 25.62 36.43 -25.27
C VAL A 216 25.78 37.00 -23.86
N VAL A 217 26.60 36.38 -23.01
CA VAL A 217 26.87 36.88 -21.64
C VAL A 217 27.39 38.31 -21.67
N LYS A 218 28.41 38.59 -22.50
CA LYS A 218 28.96 39.96 -22.65
C LYS A 218 27.90 40.94 -23.12
N LEU A 219 27.14 40.59 -24.16
CA LEU A 219 26.08 41.44 -24.71
C LEU A 219 24.99 41.75 -23.66
N LEU A 220 24.54 40.74 -22.90
CA LEU A 220 23.52 40.92 -21.87
C LEU A 220 24.02 41.85 -20.75
N LEU A 221 25.26 41.68 -20.29
CA LEU A 221 25.88 42.57 -19.30
C LEU A 221 26.03 44.00 -19.83
N GLU A 222 26.46 44.17 -21.09
CA GLU A 222 26.56 45.48 -21.76
C GLU A 222 25.19 46.18 -21.88
N LYS A 223 24.11 45.40 -22.06
CA LYS A 223 22.72 45.89 -22.12
C LYS A 223 22.07 46.05 -20.74
N GLY A 224 22.80 45.80 -19.65
CA GLY A 224 22.35 46.08 -18.28
C GLY A 224 21.61 44.92 -17.60
N ALA A 225 21.82 43.67 -18.02
CA ALA A 225 21.27 42.51 -17.32
C ALA A 225 21.76 42.47 -15.85
N SER A 226 20.85 42.16 -14.94
CA SER A 226 21.17 42.00 -13.53
C SER A 226 22.03 40.76 -13.31
N ILE A 227 23.23 40.94 -12.74
CA ILE A 227 24.27 39.91 -12.72
C ILE A 227 24.03 38.77 -11.74
N ASP A 228 23.40 39.05 -10.59
CA ASP A 228 23.23 38.10 -9.48
C ASP A 228 21.77 37.69 -9.24
N VAL A 229 20.93 37.70 -10.29
CA VAL A 229 19.56 37.18 -10.20
C VAL A 229 19.63 35.68 -9.96
N ALA A 230 19.15 35.24 -8.80
CA ALA A 230 19.10 33.85 -8.44
C ALA A 230 17.85 33.18 -9.03
N MET A 231 18.01 31.93 -9.43
CA MET A 231 16.90 31.00 -9.66
C MET A 231 16.16 30.72 -8.34
N ASP A 232 15.03 30.04 -8.42
CA ASP A 232 14.19 29.75 -7.23
C ASP A 232 14.91 28.92 -6.16
N ASP A 233 15.89 28.10 -6.56
CA ASP A 233 16.76 27.33 -5.68
C ASP A 233 17.96 28.14 -5.16
N GLY A 234 18.00 29.45 -5.42
CA GLY A 234 19.08 30.36 -5.01
C GLY A 234 20.29 30.36 -5.95
N VAL A 235 20.30 29.57 -7.03
CA VAL A 235 21.48 29.43 -7.90
C VAL A 235 21.65 30.66 -8.81
N THR A 236 22.84 31.25 -8.80
CA THR A 236 23.17 32.45 -9.61
C THR A 236 23.80 32.07 -10.96
N PRO A 237 23.89 33.00 -11.94
CA PRO A 237 24.60 32.76 -13.21
C PRO A 237 26.06 32.34 -13.01
N LEU A 238 26.74 32.90 -12.00
CA LEU A 238 28.11 32.54 -11.64
C LEU A 238 28.19 31.07 -11.19
N MET A 239 27.25 30.61 -10.37
CA MET A 239 27.20 29.21 -9.93
C MET A 239 26.93 28.24 -11.08
N GLN A 240 26.02 28.59 -12.01
CA GLN A 240 25.77 27.75 -13.20
C GLN A 240 27.00 27.65 -14.10
N ALA A 241 27.67 28.78 -14.39
CA ALA A 241 28.91 28.77 -15.15
C ALA A 241 30.01 27.97 -14.43
N ALA A 242 30.06 28.06 -13.10
CA ALA A 242 31.04 27.33 -12.29
C ALA A 242 30.77 25.81 -12.25
N ALA A 243 29.50 25.40 -12.16
CA ALA A 243 29.08 24.00 -12.19
C ALA A 243 29.35 23.32 -13.55
N ASN A 244 29.25 24.08 -14.65
CA ASN A 244 29.45 23.57 -16.01
C ASN A 244 30.86 23.84 -16.58
N GLY A 245 31.78 24.40 -15.78
CA GLY A 245 33.19 24.50 -16.13
C GLY A 245 33.53 25.61 -17.12
N HIS A 246 32.69 26.64 -17.24
CA HIS A 246 32.87 27.73 -18.19
C HIS A 246 33.76 28.85 -17.63
N ASP A 247 35.06 28.58 -17.48
CA ASP A 247 36.07 29.49 -16.92
C ASP A 247 36.02 30.91 -17.50
N LYS A 248 35.86 31.07 -18.82
CA LYS A 248 35.78 32.39 -19.47
C LYS A 248 34.51 33.15 -19.18
N VAL A 249 33.41 32.44 -18.95
CA VAL A 249 32.16 33.07 -18.49
C VAL A 249 32.29 33.46 -17.02
N VAL A 250 32.84 32.59 -16.18
CA VAL A 250 33.13 32.88 -14.76
C VAL A 250 34.03 34.12 -14.64
N GLU A 251 35.09 34.19 -15.43
CA GLU A 251 36.02 35.33 -15.51
C GLU A 251 35.27 36.63 -15.81
N VAL A 252 34.43 36.65 -16.86
CA VAL A 252 33.66 37.83 -17.25
C VAL A 252 32.61 38.22 -16.23
N LEU A 253 31.92 37.25 -15.61
CA LEU A 253 30.92 37.53 -14.56
C LEU A 253 31.59 38.16 -13.33
N LEU A 254 32.72 37.62 -12.87
CA LEU A 254 33.47 38.19 -11.75
C LEU A 254 34.04 39.59 -12.07
N ASP A 255 34.56 39.79 -13.29
CA ASP A 255 35.04 41.10 -13.75
C ASP A 255 33.92 42.15 -13.83
N ALA A 256 32.69 41.72 -14.13
CA ALA A 256 31.49 42.54 -14.13
C ALA A 256 30.88 42.74 -12.73
N GLY A 257 31.47 42.15 -11.69
CA GLY A 257 31.10 42.36 -10.29
C GLY A 257 30.08 41.36 -9.72
N ALA A 258 30.01 40.14 -10.27
CA ALA A 258 29.19 39.07 -9.70
C ALA A 258 29.63 38.75 -8.26
N ASP A 259 28.67 38.59 -7.35
CA ASP A 259 28.95 38.31 -5.96
C ASP A 259 29.37 36.85 -5.74
N ILE A 260 30.68 36.66 -5.53
CA ILE A 260 31.30 35.35 -5.28
C ILE A 260 30.86 34.70 -3.96
N THR A 261 30.30 35.49 -3.03
CA THR A 261 29.90 35.04 -1.68
C THR A 261 28.47 34.53 -1.61
N LYS A 262 27.66 34.74 -2.65
CA LYS A 262 26.29 34.22 -2.69
C LYS A 262 26.28 32.71 -2.59
N THR A 263 25.22 32.19 -2.00
CA THR A 263 24.94 30.77 -1.84
C THR A 263 23.57 30.40 -2.39
N SER A 264 23.42 29.15 -2.81
CA SER A 264 22.11 28.59 -3.14
C SER A 264 21.26 28.37 -1.87
N SER A 265 20.02 27.93 -2.04
CA SER A 265 19.13 27.47 -0.96
C SER A 265 19.70 26.32 -0.12
N THR A 266 20.72 25.64 -0.63
CA THR A 266 21.45 24.57 0.09
C THR A 266 22.81 25.03 0.60
N ASP A 267 23.04 26.34 0.63
CA ASP A 267 24.27 27.01 1.02
C ASP A 267 25.48 26.73 0.09
N PHE A 268 25.24 26.20 -1.11
CA PHE A 268 26.34 25.94 -2.06
C PHE A 268 26.86 27.25 -2.66
N THR A 269 28.17 27.47 -2.54
CA THR A 269 28.89 28.54 -3.24
C THR A 269 29.27 28.11 -4.66
N ALA A 270 29.68 29.07 -5.50
CA ALA A 270 30.26 28.75 -6.82
C ALA A 270 31.48 27.81 -6.72
N LEU A 271 32.29 27.96 -5.67
CA LEU A 271 33.46 27.11 -5.41
C LEU A 271 33.05 25.66 -5.12
N MET A 272 31.99 25.44 -4.34
CA MET A 272 31.45 24.11 -4.07
C MET A 272 30.90 23.43 -5.33
N TYR A 273 30.16 24.18 -6.17
CA TYR A 273 29.69 23.66 -7.46
C TYR A 273 30.83 23.26 -8.39
N ALA A 274 31.87 24.09 -8.49
CA ALA A 274 33.06 23.76 -9.28
C ALA A 274 33.81 22.54 -8.72
N SER A 275 33.92 22.45 -7.39
CA SER A 275 34.62 21.36 -6.69
C SER A 275 33.91 20.01 -6.82
N ILE A 276 32.58 19.98 -6.75
CA ILE A 276 31.82 18.72 -6.88
C ILE A 276 31.65 18.25 -8.34
N LYS A 277 31.97 19.10 -9.32
CA LYS A 277 31.84 18.84 -10.77
C LYS A 277 33.18 18.64 -11.50
N ASP A 278 34.29 18.61 -10.76
CA ASP A 278 35.66 18.45 -11.29
C ASP A 278 36.15 19.60 -12.20
N ASN A 279 35.67 20.83 -11.97
CA ASN A 279 36.04 21.98 -12.80
C ASN A 279 37.30 22.68 -12.25
N LEU A 280 38.46 22.03 -12.37
CA LEU A 280 39.74 22.49 -11.78
C LEU A 280 40.10 23.95 -12.14
N ASP A 281 39.95 24.35 -13.40
CA ASP A 281 40.30 25.71 -13.84
C ASP A 281 39.35 26.77 -13.23
N VAL A 282 38.08 26.43 -13.07
CA VAL A 282 37.12 27.28 -12.36
C VAL A 282 37.43 27.35 -10.86
N VAL A 283 37.74 26.22 -10.22
CA VAL A 283 38.15 26.21 -8.80
C VAL A 283 39.36 27.12 -8.59
N ARG A 284 40.38 27.01 -9.44
CA ARG A 284 41.56 27.87 -9.43
C ARG A 284 41.18 29.34 -9.56
N LEU A 285 40.40 29.67 -10.58
CA LEU A 285 39.96 31.04 -10.83
C LEU A 285 39.17 31.60 -9.63
N LEU A 286 38.23 30.85 -9.07
CA LEU A 286 37.44 31.30 -7.92
C LEU A 286 38.30 31.58 -6.68
N LEU A 287 39.28 30.70 -6.38
CA LEU A 287 40.22 30.91 -5.28
C LEU A 287 41.13 32.14 -5.53
N GLU A 288 41.64 32.31 -6.76
CA GLU A 288 42.43 33.50 -7.15
C GLU A 288 41.63 34.80 -7.01
N ARG A 289 40.30 34.74 -7.15
CA ARG A 289 39.37 35.86 -6.99
C ARG A 289 38.82 36.00 -5.56
N GLY A 290 39.33 35.21 -4.60
CA GLY A 290 39.03 35.35 -3.18
C GLY A 290 37.79 34.59 -2.69
N ALA A 291 37.39 33.50 -3.35
CA ALA A 291 36.37 32.61 -2.80
C ALA A 291 36.83 31.98 -1.47
N GLU A 292 35.95 31.99 -0.47
CA GLU A 292 36.23 31.39 0.85
C GLU A 292 36.32 29.87 0.73
N VAL A 293 37.50 29.31 1.02
CA VAL A 293 37.82 27.89 0.85
C VAL A 293 37.12 27.01 1.90
N ASN A 294 36.85 27.57 3.08
CA ASN A 294 36.30 26.87 4.24
C ASN A 294 34.82 27.17 4.49
N GLU A 295 34.15 27.84 3.55
CA GLU A 295 32.71 28.03 3.64
C GLU A 295 32.04 26.65 3.69
N ALA A 296 31.09 26.48 4.60
CA ALA A 296 30.44 25.21 4.86
C ALA A 296 28.92 25.36 4.80
N THR A 297 28.26 24.40 4.18
CA THR A 297 26.80 24.37 4.15
C THR A 297 26.20 24.07 5.53
N HIS A 298 24.88 24.21 5.69
CA HIS A 298 24.17 23.73 6.89
C HIS A 298 24.39 22.23 7.19
N LEU A 299 24.72 21.40 6.18
CA LEU A 299 25.11 19.99 6.38
C LEU A 299 26.58 19.81 6.78
N ARG A 300 27.29 20.90 7.01
CA ARG A 300 28.73 20.98 7.27
C ARG A 300 29.54 20.35 6.14
N SER A 301 29.14 20.61 4.90
CA SER A 301 29.91 20.21 3.72
C SER A 301 30.71 21.40 3.21
N MET A 302 32.03 21.29 3.19
CA MET A 302 32.95 22.27 2.61
C MET A 302 33.50 21.75 1.26
N PRO A 303 34.08 22.61 0.38
CA PRO A 303 34.66 22.20 -0.89
C PRO A 303 35.59 20.98 -0.80
N LEU A 304 36.42 20.89 0.25
CA LEU A 304 37.36 19.78 0.46
C LEU A 304 36.66 18.44 0.66
N ILE A 305 35.58 18.41 1.45
CA ILE A 305 34.81 17.18 1.69
C ILE A 305 34.13 16.72 0.40
N LEU A 306 33.54 17.65 -0.36
CA LEU A 306 32.87 17.34 -1.62
C LEU A 306 33.84 16.78 -2.67
N ALA A 307 35.02 17.40 -2.82
CA ALA A 307 36.05 16.93 -3.73
C ALA A 307 36.63 15.58 -3.28
N ALA A 308 36.81 15.38 -1.97
CA ALA A 308 37.33 14.13 -1.42
C ALA A 308 36.35 12.96 -1.57
N GLU A 309 35.04 13.18 -1.35
CA GLU A 309 34.00 12.18 -1.59
C GLU A 309 33.95 11.75 -3.07
N ARG A 310 34.20 12.68 -3.99
CA ARG A 310 34.19 12.42 -5.44
C ARG A 310 35.51 11.88 -6.00
N GLY A 311 36.59 11.96 -5.24
CA GLY A 311 37.90 11.45 -5.66
C GLY A 311 38.70 12.41 -6.55
N PHE A 312 38.40 13.71 -6.54
CA PHE A 312 39.07 14.69 -7.41
C PHE A 312 40.40 15.15 -6.80
N THR A 313 41.45 14.33 -6.95
CA THR A 313 42.77 14.50 -6.33
C THR A 313 43.37 15.89 -6.54
N GLU A 314 43.31 16.43 -7.76
CA GLU A 314 43.91 17.73 -8.06
C GLU A 314 43.13 18.91 -7.49
N ILE A 315 41.80 18.80 -7.37
CA ILE A 315 40.99 19.78 -6.65
C ILE A 315 41.26 19.70 -5.15
N VAL A 316 41.32 18.49 -4.58
CA VAL A 316 41.72 18.29 -3.17
C VAL A 316 43.08 18.93 -2.90
N ARG A 317 44.07 18.71 -3.78
CA ARG A 317 45.40 19.33 -3.69
C ARG A 317 45.31 20.84 -3.70
N LEU A 318 44.59 21.41 -4.67
CA LEU A 318 44.45 22.85 -4.83
C LEU A 318 43.76 23.50 -3.63
N LEU A 319 42.71 22.88 -3.09
CA LEU A 319 42.01 23.35 -1.89
C LEU A 319 42.93 23.33 -0.66
N LEU A 320 43.69 22.25 -0.46
CA LEU A 320 44.65 22.15 0.64
C LEU A 320 45.82 23.15 0.50
N ASP A 321 46.26 23.42 -0.73
CA ASP A 321 47.29 24.44 -1.02
C ASP A 321 46.78 25.87 -0.71
N ASN A 322 45.46 26.07 -0.65
CA ASN A 322 44.78 27.30 -0.24
C ASN A 322 44.22 27.22 1.19
N GLU A 323 44.85 26.44 2.08
CA GLU A 323 44.54 26.39 3.53
C GLU A 323 43.14 25.82 3.88
N ALA A 324 42.61 24.89 3.07
CA ALA A 324 41.39 24.15 3.44
C ALA A 324 41.56 23.35 4.76
N GLU A 325 40.57 23.43 5.65
CA GLU A 325 40.54 22.75 6.94
C GLU A 325 40.46 21.22 6.80
N ILE A 326 41.61 20.56 6.88
CA ILE A 326 41.75 19.12 6.58
C ILE A 326 40.96 18.17 7.50
N ASN A 327 40.76 18.57 8.76
CA ASN A 327 40.05 17.78 9.78
C ASN A 327 38.65 18.33 10.10
N TYR A 328 38.09 19.18 9.24
CA TYR A 328 36.70 19.61 9.38
C TYR A 328 35.77 18.40 9.24
N THR A 329 34.72 18.37 10.07
CA THR A 329 33.78 17.25 10.14
C THR A 329 32.43 17.63 9.55
N SER A 330 31.82 16.71 8.81
CA SER A 330 30.45 16.89 8.31
C SER A 330 29.42 16.79 9.44
N SER A 331 28.14 16.92 9.10
CA SER A 331 27.02 16.64 10.01
C SER A 331 27.03 15.20 10.55
N ARG A 332 27.57 14.23 9.77
CA ARG A 332 27.81 12.85 10.22
C ARG A 332 29.00 12.74 11.19
N GLY A 333 29.82 13.77 11.31
CA GLY A 333 31.09 13.75 12.06
C GLY A 333 32.28 13.25 11.23
N ALA A 334 32.06 12.79 10.00
CA ALA A 334 33.12 12.27 9.13
C ALA A 334 33.97 13.40 8.51
N THR A 335 35.29 13.18 8.39
CA THR A 335 36.23 14.08 7.72
C THR A 335 36.33 13.78 6.22
N ALA A 336 37.02 14.65 5.46
CA ALA A 336 37.37 14.38 4.07
C ALA A 336 38.08 13.02 3.89
N LEU A 337 38.94 12.63 4.86
CA LEU A 337 39.61 11.33 4.88
C LEU A 337 38.61 10.18 5.05
N GLY A 338 37.63 10.33 5.95
CA GLY A 338 36.56 9.35 6.15
C GLY A 338 35.76 9.09 4.88
N TYR A 339 35.31 10.15 4.20
CA TYR A 339 34.58 10.03 2.92
C TYR A 339 35.44 9.43 1.80
N ALA A 340 36.70 9.86 1.66
CA ALA A 340 37.61 9.29 0.67
C ALA A 340 37.90 7.80 0.95
N ALA A 341 37.97 7.42 2.23
CA ALA A 341 38.19 6.05 2.66
C ALA A 341 36.97 5.15 2.38
N GLU A 342 35.77 5.62 2.71
CA GLU A 342 34.49 4.94 2.44
C GLU A 342 34.27 4.73 0.93
N ARG A 343 34.72 5.64 0.08
CA ARG A 343 34.58 5.57 -1.38
C ARG A 343 35.74 4.89 -2.10
N GLY A 344 36.83 4.57 -1.39
CA GLY A 344 37.98 3.88 -1.95
C GLY A 344 38.90 4.75 -2.82
N HIS A 345 38.91 6.06 -2.61
CA HIS A 345 39.74 7.00 -3.39
C HIS A 345 41.18 7.03 -2.88
N ILE A 346 41.96 6.03 -3.26
CA ILE A 346 43.33 5.77 -2.73
C ILE A 346 44.23 7.01 -2.86
N GLU A 347 44.25 7.69 -4.00
CA GLU A 347 45.11 8.86 -4.22
C GLU A 347 44.74 10.03 -3.30
N VAL A 348 43.44 10.28 -3.11
CA VAL A 348 42.94 11.29 -2.17
C VAL A 348 43.28 10.90 -0.73
N VAL A 349 43.11 9.64 -0.36
CA VAL A 349 43.48 9.12 0.97
C VAL A 349 44.96 9.34 1.25
N CYS A 350 45.83 8.95 0.31
CA CYS A 350 47.28 9.18 0.42
C CYS A 350 47.60 10.67 0.56
N LEU A 351 47.02 11.52 -0.29
CA LEU A 351 47.23 12.96 -0.25
C LEU A 351 46.79 13.58 1.08
N LEU A 352 45.60 13.23 1.58
CA LEU A 352 45.09 13.73 2.86
C LEU A 352 45.98 13.29 4.03
N LEU A 353 46.43 12.04 4.05
CA LEU A 353 47.35 11.53 5.08
C LEU A 353 48.72 12.21 5.01
N GLU A 354 49.26 12.45 3.81
CA GLU A 354 50.51 13.22 3.60
C GLU A 354 50.40 14.67 4.08
N ARG A 355 49.20 15.25 4.02
CA ARG A 355 48.90 16.62 4.46
C ARG A 355 48.47 16.69 5.94
N GLY A 356 48.52 15.57 6.67
CA GLY A 356 48.30 15.54 8.12
C GLY A 356 46.84 15.35 8.56
N ALA A 357 46.00 14.72 7.74
CA ALA A 357 44.68 14.29 8.17
C ALA A 357 44.78 13.29 9.33
N GLY A 358 43.92 13.42 10.34
CA GLY A 358 43.91 12.51 11.49
C GLY A 358 43.44 11.11 11.07
N VAL A 359 44.36 10.15 11.02
CA VAL A 359 44.13 8.77 10.52
C VAL A 359 42.98 8.03 11.22
N ASP A 360 42.77 8.29 12.51
CA ASP A 360 41.75 7.66 13.35
C ASP A 360 40.58 8.61 13.71
N THR A 361 40.41 9.70 12.96
CA THR A 361 39.32 10.65 13.24
C THR A 361 37.98 9.99 12.94
N ALA A 362 37.28 9.59 14.00
CA ALA A 362 36.01 8.89 13.92
C ALA A 362 34.83 9.83 13.63
N ASP A 363 33.80 9.30 12.97
CA ASP A 363 32.52 9.97 12.80
C ASP A 363 31.69 9.96 14.10
N ASN A 364 30.46 10.50 14.07
CA ASN A 364 29.59 10.55 15.26
C ASN A 364 29.22 9.16 15.80
N GLY A 365 29.30 8.12 14.98
CA GLY A 365 29.08 6.72 15.36
C GLY A 365 30.33 6.03 15.90
N GLY A 366 31.48 6.71 15.92
CA GLY A 366 32.76 6.10 16.30
C GLY A 366 33.47 5.39 15.13
N MET A 367 32.93 5.48 13.90
CA MET A 367 33.53 4.82 12.73
C MET A 367 34.79 5.54 12.27
N THR A 368 35.93 4.84 12.29
CA THR A 368 37.19 5.37 11.76
C THR A 368 37.26 5.26 10.22
N PRO A 369 38.19 5.98 9.56
CA PRO A 369 38.45 5.79 8.13
C PRO A 369 38.81 4.34 7.79
N LEU A 370 39.53 3.63 8.67
CA LEU A 370 39.85 2.21 8.50
C LEU A 370 38.57 1.38 8.46
N MET A 371 37.69 1.52 9.46
CA MET A 371 36.40 0.82 9.52
C MET A 371 35.54 1.10 8.28
N SER A 372 35.47 2.35 7.85
CA SER A 372 34.69 2.75 6.67
C SER A 372 35.22 2.12 5.38
N SER A 373 36.55 2.06 5.21
CA SER A 373 37.17 1.44 4.05
C SER A 373 36.97 -0.08 4.02
N VAL A 374 37.10 -0.77 5.16
CA VAL A 374 36.93 -2.24 5.21
C VAL A 374 35.46 -2.65 5.13
N SER A 375 34.55 -1.88 5.71
CA SER A 375 33.11 -2.10 5.58
C SER A 375 32.66 -2.00 4.12
N SER A 376 33.33 -1.16 3.33
CA SER A 376 33.05 -0.96 1.90
C SER A 376 33.92 -1.83 0.97
N GLY A 377 34.77 -2.71 1.53
CA GLY A 377 35.60 -3.65 0.76
C GLY A 377 36.83 -3.04 0.06
N HIS A 378 37.26 -1.84 0.46
CA HIS A 378 38.38 -1.13 -0.17
C HIS A 378 39.73 -1.54 0.44
N VAL A 379 40.20 -2.74 0.09
CA VAL A 379 41.42 -3.38 0.63
C VAL A 379 42.65 -2.49 0.53
N GLU A 380 42.91 -1.89 -0.63
CA GLU A 380 44.12 -1.07 -0.81
C GLU A 380 44.06 0.23 -0.02
N THR A 381 42.87 0.83 0.13
CA THR A 381 42.66 1.98 1.00
C THR A 381 42.91 1.62 2.47
N ALA A 382 42.37 0.48 2.93
CA ALA A 382 42.64 -0.04 4.27
C ALA A 382 44.14 -0.30 4.49
N ARG A 383 44.85 -0.83 3.48
CA ARG A 383 46.31 -1.02 3.52
C ARG A 383 47.04 0.30 3.74
N ARG A 384 46.69 1.34 2.97
CA ARG A 384 47.31 2.68 3.13
C ARG A 384 47.04 3.29 4.50
N LEU A 385 45.85 3.10 5.05
CA LEU A 385 45.50 3.57 6.39
C LEU A 385 46.34 2.84 7.47
N LEU A 386 46.47 1.51 7.38
CA LEU A 386 47.32 0.72 8.28
C LEU A 386 48.81 1.11 8.16
N GLU A 387 49.33 1.31 6.95
CA GLU A 387 50.70 1.81 6.70
C GLU A 387 50.96 3.18 7.37
N LYS A 388 49.92 3.99 7.54
CA LYS A 388 49.97 5.30 8.21
C LYS A 388 49.59 5.26 9.69
N GLY A 389 49.46 4.06 10.26
CA GLY A 389 49.28 3.86 11.70
C GLY A 389 47.83 3.94 12.19
N ALA A 390 46.84 3.61 11.34
CA ALA A 390 45.46 3.46 11.79
C ALA A 390 45.33 2.41 12.91
N SER A 391 44.52 2.72 13.92
CA SER A 391 44.28 1.82 15.05
C SER A 391 43.41 0.62 14.64
N ILE A 392 44.04 -0.56 14.52
CA ILE A 392 43.42 -1.75 13.93
C ILE A 392 42.26 -2.33 14.76
N ASP A 393 42.38 -2.28 16.10
CA ASP A 393 41.40 -2.83 17.05
C ASP A 393 40.59 -1.74 17.76
N GLN A 394 40.58 -0.51 17.23
CA GLN A 394 39.64 0.49 17.72
C GLN A 394 38.21 -0.01 17.53
N VAL A 395 37.32 0.34 18.45
CA VAL A 395 35.90 0.02 18.37
C VAL A 395 35.08 1.29 18.13
N ASP A 396 34.00 1.15 17.39
CA ASP A 396 32.99 2.19 17.26
C ASP A 396 32.07 2.24 18.51
N ASN A 397 31.03 3.08 18.47
CA ASN A 397 30.10 3.22 19.59
C ASN A 397 29.25 1.96 19.82
N ASP A 398 29.12 1.09 18.81
CA ASP A 398 28.42 -0.19 18.87
C ASP A 398 29.37 -1.35 19.20
N GLY A 399 30.63 -1.07 19.52
CA GLY A 399 31.61 -2.08 19.93
C GLY A 399 32.17 -2.94 18.78
N TYR A 400 32.04 -2.53 17.53
CA TYR A 400 32.58 -3.24 16.36
C TYR A 400 33.99 -2.77 16.02
N THR A 401 34.90 -3.71 15.74
CA THR A 401 36.21 -3.42 15.14
C THR A 401 36.16 -3.46 13.62
N ALA A 402 37.23 -3.01 12.96
CA ALA A 402 37.43 -3.18 11.52
C ALA A 402 37.29 -4.65 11.07
N LEU A 403 37.76 -5.60 11.88
CA LEU A 403 37.67 -7.03 11.55
C LEU A 403 36.25 -7.57 11.67
N ASN A 404 35.46 -7.10 12.65
CA ASN A 404 34.04 -7.44 12.74
C ASN A 404 33.30 -6.96 11.48
N TYR A 405 33.53 -5.72 11.04
CA TYR A 405 32.93 -5.19 9.81
C TYR A 405 33.36 -5.96 8.56
N ALA A 406 34.63 -6.32 8.44
CA ALA A 406 35.13 -7.07 7.29
C ALA A 406 34.53 -8.48 7.21
N ALA A 407 34.37 -9.16 8.36
CA ALA A 407 33.75 -10.47 8.43
C ALA A 407 32.22 -10.41 8.18
N LEU A 408 31.54 -9.44 8.79
CA LEU A 408 30.09 -9.26 8.66
C LEU A 408 29.68 -8.92 7.22
N ASN A 409 30.47 -8.08 6.53
CA ASN A 409 30.21 -7.67 5.14
C ASN A 409 30.91 -8.57 4.11
N GLU A 410 31.44 -9.72 4.53
CA GLU A 410 31.96 -10.78 3.65
C GLU A 410 33.18 -10.38 2.78
N HIS A 411 33.98 -9.41 3.23
CA HIS A 411 35.14 -8.90 2.50
C HIS A 411 36.42 -9.68 2.85
N ILE A 412 36.58 -10.89 2.28
CA ILE A 412 37.68 -11.81 2.61
C ILE A 412 39.08 -11.21 2.52
N GLU A 413 39.36 -10.36 1.53
CA GLU A 413 40.69 -9.75 1.38
C GLU A 413 40.93 -8.64 2.41
N CYS A 414 39.88 -7.98 2.90
CA CYS A 414 39.98 -7.09 4.07
C CYS A 414 40.23 -7.91 5.34
N VAL A 415 39.54 -9.04 5.53
CA VAL A 415 39.79 -9.96 6.67
C VAL A 415 41.24 -10.43 6.64
N ARG A 416 41.73 -10.92 5.49
CA ARG A 416 43.12 -11.36 5.30
C ARG A 416 44.10 -10.24 5.68
N LEU A 417 43.91 -9.05 5.13
CA LEU A 417 44.76 -7.89 5.41
C LEU A 417 44.81 -7.57 6.91
N LEU A 418 43.65 -7.51 7.58
CA LEU A 418 43.56 -7.18 8.99
C LEU A 418 44.21 -8.25 9.88
N VAL A 419 43.96 -9.53 9.59
CA VAL A 419 44.57 -10.66 10.30
C VAL A 419 46.09 -10.68 10.12
N GLU A 420 46.60 -10.46 8.91
CA GLU A 420 48.04 -10.36 8.63
C GLU A 420 48.71 -9.19 9.36
N ASN A 421 47.96 -8.12 9.66
CA ASN A 421 48.42 -6.97 10.44
C ASN A 421 48.13 -7.09 11.95
N GLY A 422 47.66 -8.25 12.41
CA GLY A 422 47.54 -8.57 13.84
C GLY A 422 46.25 -8.09 14.52
N ALA A 423 45.16 -7.93 13.78
CA ALA A 423 43.84 -7.63 14.35
C ALA A 423 43.39 -8.71 15.36
N ASP A 424 42.69 -8.31 16.43
CA ASP A 424 42.11 -9.24 17.38
C ASP A 424 40.94 -10.03 16.77
N MET A 425 41.23 -11.27 16.36
CA MET A 425 40.26 -12.21 15.81
C MET A 425 39.17 -12.64 16.79
N ASN A 426 39.35 -12.35 18.09
CA ASN A 426 38.47 -12.81 19.15
C ASN A 426 37.67 -11.68 19.81
N HIS A 427 37.77 -10.46 19.28
CA HIS A 427 36.97 -9.35 19.78
C HIS A 427 35.48 -9.66 19.65
N LEU A 428 34.76 -9.48 20.76
CA LEU A 428 33.34 -9.77 20.86
C LEU A 428 32.55 -8.46 20.71
N THR A 429 31.62 -8.44 19.76
CA THR A 429 30.61 -7.39 19.67
C THR A 429 29.64 -7.47 20.85
N PRO A 430 28.85 -6.41 21.13
CA PRO A 430 27.92 -6.40 22.26
C PRO A 430 26.84 -7.48 22.23
N ASP A 431 26.46 -7.97 21.04
CA ASP A 431 25.57 -9.13 20.86
C ASP A 431 26.28 -10.48 21.12
N GLY A 432 27.57 -10.44 21.44
CA GLY A 432 28.39 -11.59 21.78
C GLY A 432 28.99 -12.33 20.59
N SER A 433 28.92 -11.75 19.39
CA SER A 433 29.46 -12.37 18.17
C SER A 433 30.95 -12.07 17.98
N MET A 434 31.77 -13.10 17.77
CA MET A 434 33.16 -12.92 17.28
C MET A 434 33.18 -13.04 15.75
N PRO A 435 34.20 -12.49 15.05
CA PRO A 435 34.32 -12.59 13.59
C PRO A 435 34.11 -14.01 13.03
N LEU A 436 34.64 -15.04 13.72
CA LEU A 436 34.48 -16.44 13.31
C LEU A 436 33.01 -16.91 13.43
N ALA A 437 32.34 -16.60 14.54
CA ALA A 437 30.95 -16.98 14.76
C ALA A 437 30.00 -16.28 13.76
N ALA A 438 30.25 -15.01 13.47
CA ALA A 438 29.53 -14.27 12.44
C ALA A 438 29.70 -14.93 11.06
N SER A 439 30.94 -15.30 10.69
CA SER A 439 31.25 -15.96 9.42
C SER A 439 30.54 -17.32 9.29
N CYS A 440 30.51 -18.13 10.36
CA CYS A 440 29.76 -19.39 10.38
C CYS A 440 28.25 -19.16 10.24
N SER A 441 27.71 -18.14 10.89
CA SER A 441 26.28 -17.82 10.87
C SER A 441 25.81 -17.32 9.50
N LEU A 442 26.67 -16.58 8.80
CA LEU A 442 26.46 -16.13 7.42
C LEU A 442 26.80 -17.20 6.37
N ALA A 443 27.23 -18.39 6.80
CA ALA A 443 27.70 -19.46 5.92
C ALA A 443 28.88 -19.09 5.00
N ASN A 444 29.70 -18.12 5.42
CA ASN A 444 30.91 -17.72 4.69
C ASN A 444 32.10 -18.63 5.06
N VAL A 445 32.21 -19.75 4.33
CA VAL A 445 33.20 -20.80 4.58
C VAL A 445 34.63 -20.32 4.41
N ASP A 446 34.90 -19.44 3.44
CA ASP A 446 36.27 -19.01 3.15
C ASP A 446 36.82 -18.07 4.23
N ILE A 447 36.01 -17.13 4.72
CA ILE A 447 36.38 -16.27 5.85
C ILE A 447 36.51 -17.09 7.13
N ALA A 448 35.55 -17.98 7.41
CA ALA A 448 35.61 -18.83 8.60
C ALA A 448 36.87 -19.72 8.59
N ARG A 449 37.19 -20.34 7.44
CA ARG A 449 38.42 -21.13 7.26
C ARG A 449 39.66 -20.28 7.48
N LEU A 450 39.73 -19.09 6.88
CA LEU A 450 40.85 -18.17 7.04
C LEU A 450 41.07 -17.79 8.50
N LEU A 451 40.00 -17.47 9.24
CA LEU A 451 40.07 -17.15 10.66
C LEU A 451 40.54 -18.35 11.50
N ILE A 452 40.00 -19.54 11.26
CA ILE A 452 40.40 -20.77 11.97
C ILE A 452 41.87 -21.12 11.70
N GLU A 453 42.30 -21.06 10.43
CA GLU A 453 43.68 -21.36 10.04
C GLU A 453 44.67 -20.33 10.58
N SER A 454 44.21 -19.09 10.77
CA SER A 454 44.99 -18.01 11.38
C SER A 454 45.02 -18.04 12.91
N GLY A 455 44.27 -18.96 13.54
CA GLY A 455 44.29 -19.18 14.99
C GLY A 455 43.23 -18.44 15.79
N ALA A 456 42.10 -18.07 15.17
CA ALA A 456 40.93 -17.60 15.91
C ALA A 456 40.45 -18.68 16.92
N ALA A 457 39.97 -18.23 18.08
CA ALA A 457 39.39 -19.12 19.07
C ALA A 457 38.15 -19.82 18.48
N VAL A 458 38.13 -21.14 18.51
CA VAL A 458 36.97 -21.93 18.03
C VAL A 458 35.87 -22.03 19.09
N GLU A 459 36.13 -21.52 20.28
CA GLU A 459 35.27 -21.56 21.47
C GLU A 459 34.94 -20.16 21.96
N VAL A 460 33.68 -19.97 22.34
CA VAL A 460 33.23 -18.80 23.10
C VAL A 460 32.91 -19.26 24.53
N LEU A 461 33.50 -18.59 25.53
CA LEU A 461 33.47 -19.04 26.93
C LEU A 461 32.14 -18.77 27.66
N GLU A 462 31.27 -17.91 27.12
CA GLU A 462 30.00 -17.56 27.74
C GLU A 462 28.81 -18.28 27.08
N GLU A 463 27.97 -18.92 27.91
CA GLU A 463 26.82 -19.76 27.49
C GLU A 463 25.74 -19.00 26.70
N SER A 464 25.68 -17.67 26.82
CA SER A 464 24.68 -16.82 26.16
C SER A 464 25.06 -16.36 24.74
N ARG A 465 26.18 -16.84 24.19
CA ARG A 465 26.77 -16.33 22.94
C ARG A 465 26.71 -17.32 21.79
N VAL A 466 26.81 -16.81 20.56
CA VAL A 466 26.76 -17.60 19.32
C VAL A 466 28.02 -18.44 19.19
N SER A 467 27.88 -19.78 19.18
CA SER A 467 29.00 -20.68 18.94
C SER A 467 29.27 -20.89 17.45
N PRO A 468 30.54 -20.80 17.01
CA PRO A 468 30.94 -21.15 15.65
C PRO A 468 30.52 -22.58 15.26
N LEU A 469 30.63 -23.54 16.18
CA LEU A 469 30.30 -24.95 15.93
C LEU A 469 28.78 -25.15 15.78
N VAL A 470 27.97 -24.53 16.63
CA VAL A 470 26.50 -24.60 16.50
C VAL A 470 26.02 -23.92 15.23
N ALA A 471 26.56 -22.72 14.92
CA ALA A 471 26.22 -22.01 13.70
C ALA A 471 26.61 -22.80 12.44
N ALA A 472 27.81 -23.39 12.41
CA ALA A 472 28.25 -24.22 11.29
C ALA A 472 27.41 -25.51 11.15
N ALA A 473 27.07 -26.15 12.26
CA ALA A 473 26.25 -27.36 12.27
C ALA A 473 24.81 -27.10 11.82
N GLY A 474 24.18 -26.02 12.31
CA GLY A 474 22.84 -25.61 11.89
C GLY A 474 22.76 -25.17 10.43
N ASN A 475 23.82 -24.59 9.87
CA ASN A 475 23.89 -24.20 8.46
C ASN A 475 24.35 -25.34 7.51
N GLY A 476 24.61 -26.55 8.01
CA GLY A 476 25.00 -27.68 7.16
C GLY A 476 26.43 -27.63 6.62
N LEU A 477 27.32 -26.86 7.27
CA LEU A 477 28.69 -26.62 6.78
C LEU A 477 29.64 -27.75 7.21
N LEU A 478 29.48 -28.95 6.61
CA LEU A 478 30.18 -30.17 7.01
C LEU A 478 31.70 -30.01 7.14
N ASP A 479 32.35 -29.44 6.12
CA ASP A 479 33.81 -29.26 6.12
C ASP A 479 34.28 -28.30 7.23
N LEU A 480 33.46 -27.30 7.54
CA LEU A 480 33.74 -26.34 8.60
C LEU A 480 33.51 -26.96 9.98
N VAL A 481 32.46 -27.77 10.15
CA VAL A 481 32.24 -28.56 11.36
C VAL A 481 33.41 -29.51 11.61
N ARG A 482 33.89 -30.25 10.59
CA ARG A 482 35.09 -31.10 10.70
C ARG A 482 36.29 -30.29 11.16
N LEU A 483 36.55 -29.15 10.52
CA LEU A 483 37.68 -28.30 10.85
C LEU A 483 37.59 -27.74 12.28
N LEU A 484 36.41 -27.30 12.73
CA LEU A 484 36.19 -26.82 14.10
C LEU A 484 36.44 -27.92 15.14
N LEU A 485 35.94 -29.15 14.88
CA LEU A 485 36.18 -30.31 15.74
C LEU A 485 37.68 -30.69 15.79
N GLU A 486 38.37 -30.69 14.65
CA GLU A 486 39.83 -30.92 14.56
C GLU A 486 40.63 -29.90 15.38
N LYS A 487 40.13 -28.66 15.47
CA LYS A 487 40.73 -27.56 16.24
C LYS A 487 40.30 -27.54 17.71
N GLY A 488 39.53 -28.55 18.15
CA GLY A 488 39.19 -28.76 19.55
C GLY A 488 37.90 -28.10 20.02
N ALA A 489 36.95 -27.83 19.12
CA ALA A 489 35.62 -27.37 19.51
C ALA A 489 34.89 -28.44 20.35
N ASP A 490 34.27 -28.02 21.46
CA ASP A 490 33.64 -28.88 22.45
C ASP A 490 32.20 -29.22 22.06
N VAL A 491 31.99 -30.48 21.66
CA VAL A 491 30.67 -31.01 21.26
C VAL A 491 29.67 -31.10 22.42
N SER A 492 30.14 -31.08 23.67
CA SER A 492 29.30 -31.28 24.86
C SER A 492 28.67 -30.00 25.41
N ARG A 493 29.10 -28.83 24.92
CA ARG A 493 28.59 -27.54 25.39
C ARG A 493 27.15 -27.29 24.97
N THR A 494 26.46 -26.59 25.86
CA THR A 494 25.10 -26.10 25.67
C THR A 494 25.09 -24.59 25.55
N PHE A 495 24.16 -24.07 24.76
CA PHE A 495 23.97 -22.64 24.53
C PHE A 495 22.58 -22.20 25.01
N CYS A 496 22.19 -20.94 24.78
CA CYS A 496 20.88 -20.40 25.12
C CYS A 496 19.73 -21.43 24.99
N GLY A 497 19.04 -21.72 26.10
CA GLY A 497 17.95 -22.69 26.14
C GLY A 497 18.39 -24.16 26.25
N GLY A 498 19.65 -24.43 26.61
CA GLY A 498 20.22 -25.77 26.66
C GLY A 498 20.53 -26.37 25.28
N LEU A 499 20.55 -25.54 24.22
CA LEU A 499 20.72 -26.01 22.84
C LEU A 499 22.07 -26.72 22.67
N THR A 500 22.04 -27.97 22.20
CA THR A 500 23.25 -28.74 21.86
C THR A 500 23.54 -28.64 20.36
N VAL A 501 24.81 -28.76 19.96
CA VAL A 501 25.18 -28.83 18.54
C VAL A 501 24.46 -29.97 17.80
N LEU A 502 24.28 -31.12 18.48
CA LEU A 502 23.56 -32.27 17.93
C LEU A 502 22.09 -31.95 17.68
N SER A 503 21.43 -31.27 18.62
CA SER A 503 20.03 -30.85 18.46
C SER A 503 19.83 -29.83 17.34
N ALA A 504 20.78 -28.90 17.15
CA ALA A 504 20.76 -27.94 16.05
C ALA A 504 20.92 -28.62 14.68
N ALA A 505 21.87 -29.55 14.55
CA ALA A 505 22.04 -30.33 13.31
C ALA A 505 20.83 -31.23 13.02
N ALA A 506 20.26 -31.86 14.07
CA ALA A 506 19.11 -32.74 13.96
C ALA A 506 17.82 -31.98 13.59
N GLN A 507 17.63 -30.77 14.11
CA GLN A 507 16.53 -29.86 13.75
C GLN A 507 16.52 -29.57 12.24
N GLU A 508 17.67 -29.19 11.70
CA GLU A 508 17.80 -28.78 10.29
C GLU A 508 17.99 -29.97 9.34
N GLY A 509 18.15 -31.19 9.87
CA GLY A 509 18.22 -32.42 9.08
C GLY A 509 19.58 -32.68 8.43
N HIS A 510 20.66 -32.10 8.96
CA HIS A 510 22.02 -32.27 8.42
C HIS A 510 22.64 -33.59 8.85
N THR A 511 22.25 -34.67 8.17
CA THR A 511 22.49 -36.06 8.59
C THR A 511 23.95 -36.46 8.70
N GLU A 512 24.80 -36.02 7.76
CA GLU A 512 26.24 -36.27 7.82
C GLU A 512 26.89 -35.56 9.01
N ILE A 513 26.38 -34.39 9.38
CA ILE A 513 26.84 -33.65 10.56
C ILE A 513 26.33 -34.33 11.83
N VAL A 514 25.08 -34.79 11.87
CA VAL A 514 24.54 -35.58 13.00
C VAL A 514 25.40 -36.81 13.27
N GLU A 515 25.74 -37.58 12.24
CA GLU A 515 26.60 -38.77 12.37
C GLU A 515 28.01 -38.40 12.84
N LEU A 516 28.61 -37.37 12.23
CA LEU A 516 29.94 -36.86 12.62
C LEU A 516 29.98 -36.42 14.09
N LEU A 517 28.97 -35.70 14.57
CA LEU A 517 28.91 -35.21 15.96
C LEU A 517 28.80 -36.38 16.95
N ILE A 518 28.02 -37.42 16.61
CA ILE A 518 27.91 -38.64 17.42
C ILE A 518 29.26 -39.37 17.49
N GLU A 519 29.97 -39.50 16.36
CA GLU A 519 31.33 -40.08 16.32
C GLU A 519 32.32 -39.32 17.19
N HIS A 520 32.14 -38.01 17.36
CA HIS A 520 32.96 -37.14 18.21
C HIS A 520 32.47 -37.06 19.67
N GLY A 521 31.50 -37.90 20.06
CA GLY A 521 31.07 -38.05 21.45
C GLY A 521 29.93 -37.12 21.89
N ALA A 522 29.14 -36.57 20.95
CA ALA A 522 27.91 -35.87 21.30
C ALA A 522 26.98 -36.78 22.13
N ALA A 523 26.49 -36.28 23.25
CA ALA A 523 25.53 -37.00 24.08
C ALA A 523 24.17 -37.08 23.36
N ILE A 524 23.82 -38.27 22.87
CA ILE A 524 22.65 -38.53 22.01
C ILE A 524 21.33 -38.10 22.65
N ASP A 525 21.17 -38.37 23.95
CA ASP A 525 19.97 -38.06 24.74
C ASP A 525 20.14 -36.79 25.60
N ALA A 526 21.09 -35.91 25.28
CA ALA A 526 21.20 -34.62 25.96
C ALA A 526 19.93 -33.78 25.75
N THR A 527 19.48 -33.15 26.83
CA THR A 527 18.23 -32.39 26.87
C THR A 527 18.48 -30.90 26.84
N LEU A 528 17.65 -30.16 26.11
CA LEU A 528 17.48 -28.71 26.23
C LEU A 528 16.87 -28.36 27.61
N ASP A 529 16.80 -27.06 27.93
CA ASP A 529 16.25 -26.56 29.20
C ASP A 529 14.77 -26.94 29.39
N ASP A 530 14.04 -27.13 28.29
CA ASP A 530 12.65 -27.59 28.28
C ASP A 530 12.52 -29.12 28.33
N GLY A 531 13.62 -29.87 28.41
CA GLY A 531 13.67 -31.32 28.39
C GLY A 531 13.72 -31.94 26.99
N SER A 532 13.73 -31.14 25.92
CA SER A 532 13.71 -31.66 24.54
C SER A 532 15.03 -32.33 24.15
N THR A 533 14.99 -33.46 23.45
CA THR A 533 16.18 -34.16 22.91
C THR A 533 16.40 -33.90 21.42
N ALA A 534 17.54 -34.30 20.86
CA ALA A 534 17.79 -34.23 19.42
C ALA A 534 16.74 -34.99 18.59
N VAL A 535 16.24 -36.12 19.07
CA VAL A 535 15.15 -36.87 18.41
C VAL A 535 13.84 -36.07 18.44
N MET A 536 13.54 -35.36 19.53
CA MET A 536 12.36 -34.50 19.60
C MET A 536 12.46 -33.32 18.63
N MET A 537 13.62 -32.69 18.54
CA MET A 537 13.84 -31.61 17.57
C MET A 537 13.68 -32.12 16.14
N ALA A 538 14.31 -33.24 15.79
CA ALA A 538 14.12 -33.86 14.48
C ALA A 538 12.66 -34.27 14.22
N ALA A 539 11.93 -34.73 15.25
CA ALA A 539 10.52 -35.10 15.14
C ALA A 539 9.59 -33.90 14.98
N LEU A 540 9.88 -32.79 15.67
CA LEU A 540 9.13 -31.54 15.59
C LEU A 540 9.25 -30.91 14.19
N PHE A 541 10.46 -30.92 13.62
CA PHE A 541 10.78 -30.32 12.33
C PHE A 541 10.63 -31.28 11.13
N GLY A 542 10.35 -32.57 11.39
CA GLY A 542 10.00 -33.53 10.33
C GLY A 542 11.20 -34.11 9.58
N GLN A 543 12.27 -34.44 10.29
CA GLN A 543 13.54 -34.92 9.72
C GLN A 543 13.70 -36.45 9.88
N PRO A 544 13.13 -37.27 8.97
CA PRO A 544 13.11 -38.74 9.14
C PRO A 544 14.51 -39.38 9.09
N GLU A 545 15.41 -38.84 8.29
CA GLU A 545 16.77 -39.39 8.16
C GLU A 545 17.60 -39.14 9.43
N ALA A 546 17.53 -37.93 9.99
CA ALA A 546 18.19 -37.60 11.25
C ALA A 546 17.69 -38.49 12.39
N ILE A 547 16.36 -38.73 12.47
CA ILE A 547 15.78 -39.65 13.45
C ILE A 547 16.30 -41.07 13.23
N ARG A 548 16.38 -41.55 11.98
CA ARG A 548 16.89 -42.90 11.70
C ARG A 548 18.34 -43.07 12.18
N ILE A 549 19.19 -42.07 11.93
CA ILE A 549 20.59 -42.09 12.40
C ILE A 549 20.64 -42.06 13.93
N LEU A 550 19.88 -41.19 14.59
CA LEU A 550 19.84 -41.08 16.05
C LEU A 550 19.37 -42.39 16.70
N LEU A 551 18.30 -43.00 16.19
CA LEU A 551 17.78 -44.27 16.70
C LEU A 551 18.75 -45.45 16.46
N ASN A 552 19.41 -45.50 15.29
CA ASN A 552 20.44 -46.51 15.01
C ASN A 552 21.63 -46.42 15.98
N HIS A 553 21.92 -45.22 16.49
CA HIS A 553 22.94 -44.98 17.51
C HIS A 553 22.44 -45.10 18.96
N GLY A 554 21.19 -45.53 19.15
CA GLY A 554 20.63 -45.88 20.46
C GLY A 554 19.91 -44.75 21.19
N ALA A 555 19.46 -43.70 20.48
CA ALA A 555 18.63 -42.65 21.07
C ALA A 555 17.33 -43.22 21.65
N ASN A 556 16.93 -42.73 22.83
CA ASN A 556 15.70 -43.19 23.47
C ASN A 556 14.46 -42.53 22.84
N VAL A 557 13.63 -43.36 22.20
CA VAL A 557 12.43 -42.93 21.45
C VAL A 557 11.29 -42.41 22.34
N ASP A 558 11.31 -42.70 23.64
CA ASP A 558 10.21 -42.43 24.58
C ASP A 558 10.57 -41.40 25.67
N LEU A 559 11.73 -40.73 25.58
CA LEU A 559 11.99 -39.58 26.45
C LEU A 559 10.89 -38.54 26.28
N ALA A 560 10.58 -37.83 27.36
CA ALA A 560 9.51 -36.84 27.39
C ALA A 560 10.07 -35.48 27.82
N ASP A 561 9.60 -34.41 27.19
CA ASP A 561 9.94 -33.03 27.56
C ASP A 561 9.30 -32.63 28.90
N ALA A 562 9.50 -31.39 29.34
CA ALA A 562 8.94 -30.85 30.59
C ALA A 562 7.40 -30.82 30.62
N SER A 563 6.73 -30.95 29.47
CA SER A 563 5.27 -31.07 29.36
C SER A 563 4.79 -32.53 29.30
N GLY A 564 5.72 -33.49 29.24
CA GLY A 564 5.45 -34.90 29.08
C GLY A 564 5.24 -35.32 27.62
N LYS A 565 5.63 -34.51 26.63
CA LYS A 565 5.52 -34.87 25.21
C LYS A 565 6.70 -35.72 24.76
N THR A 566 6.40 -36.82 24.09
CA THR A 566 7.39 -37.70 23.44
C THR A 566 7.64 -37.27 21.99
N PRO A 567 8.74 -37.72 21.34
CA PRO A 567 8.95 -37.51 19.90
C PRO A 567 7.74 -37.91 19.04
N LEU A 568 7.05 -39.00 19.39
CA LEU A 568 5.85 -39.45 18.67
C LEU A 568 4.72 -38.43 18.76
N MET A 569 4.50 -37.82 19.93
CA MET A 569 3.48 -36.79 20.11
C MET A 569 3.77 -35.54 19.29
N LEU A 570 5.03 -35.09 19.26
CA LEU A 570 5.46 -33.94 18.46
C LEU A 570 5.27 -34.21 16.96
N ALA A 571 5.68 -35.39 16.48
CA ALA A 571 5.50 -35.79 15.09
C ALA A 571 4.02 -35.87 14.68
N VAL A 572 3.16 -36.41 15.56
CA VAL A 572 1.70 -36.49 15.32
C VAL A 572 1.08 -35.10 15.29
N GLN A 573 1.42 -34.24 16.25
CA GLN A 573 0.92 -32.85 16.32
C GLN A 573 1.31 -32.05 15.07
N CYS A 574 2.55 -32.21 14.59
CA CYS A 574 3.06 -31.56 13.38
C CYS A 574 2.70 -32.27 12.09
N ARG A 575 1.96 -33.39 12.15
CA ARG A 575 1.46 -34.15 10.99
C ARG A 575 2.56 -34.79 10.12
N HIS A 576 3.73 -35.07 10.69
CA HIS A 576 4.88 -35.67 9.99
C HIS A 576 4.72 -37.19 9.88
N VAL A 577 3.87 -37.64 8.95
CA VAL A 577 3.46 -39.05 8.78
C VAL A 577 4.66 -40.02 8.69
N GLU A 578 5.69 -39.68 7.93
CA GLU A 578 6.85 -40.56 7.75
C GLU A 578 7.66 -40.71 9.05
N VAL A 579 7.79 -39.62 9.81
CA VAL A 579 8.40 -39.66 11.14
C VAL A 579 7.55 -40.49 12.10
N VAL A 580 6.22 -40.36 12.06
CA VAL A 580 5.31 -41.19 12.88
C VAL A 580 5.51 -42.67 12.58
N LYS A 581 5.58 -43.07 11.29
CA LYS A 581 5.86 -44.46 10.90
C LYS A 581 7.19 -44.96 11.47
N LEU A 582 8.24 -44.15 11.32
CA LEU A 582 9.58 -44.49 11.78
C LEU A 582 9.61 -44.69 13.30
N LEU A 583 9.05 -43.75 14.07
CA LEU A 583 9.01 -43.82 15.54
C LEU A 583 8.20 -45.02 16.03
N LEU A 584 7.04 -45.31 15.42
CA LEU A 584 6.24 -46.49 15.75
C LEU A 584 6.99 -47.78 15.42
N SER A 585 7.69 -47.86 14.29
CA SER A 585 8.52 -49.01 13.93
C SER A 585 9.69 -49.24 14.89
N ALA A 586 10.17 -48.17 15.54
CA ALA A 586 11.20 -48.20 16.57
C ALA A 586 10.67 -48.52 17.98
N GLY A 587 9.37 -48.79 18.11
CA GLY A 587 8.74 -49.21 19.37
C GLY A 587 8.28 -48.06 20.27
N ALA A 588 8.06 -46.85 19.73
CA ALA A 588 7.52 -45.73 20.50
C ALA A 588 6.19 -46.08 21.19
N ALA A 589 6.03 -45.64 22.44
CA ALA A 589 4.85 -45.89 23.25
C ALA A 589 3.60 -45.19 22.65
N VAL A 590 2.78 -45.98 21.95
CA VAL A 590 1.60 -45.51 21.20
C VAL A 590 0.50 -44.89 22.09
N ASP A 591 0.42 -45.31 23.36
CA ASP A 591 -0.58 -44.85 24.34
C ASP A 591 0.02 -43.95 25.44
N ALA A 592 1.20 -43.37 25.20
CA ALA A 592 1.81 -42.42 26.11
C ALA A 592 0.88 -41.22 26.42
N LYS A 593 1.02 -40.65 27.62
CA LYS A 593 0.26 -39.48 28.06
C LYS A 593 1.19 -38.34 28.46
N THR A 594 0.84 -37.12 28.08
CA THR A 594 1.46 -35.91 28.64
C THR A 594 1.12 -35.78 30.13
N TYR A 595 1.78 -34.86 30.83
CA TYR A 595 1.45 -34.60 32.24
C TYR A 595 0.05 -34.02 32.45
N ASP A 596 -0.50 -33.34 31.43
CA ASP A 596 -1.90 -32.90 31.40
C ASP A 596 -2.89 -34.01 31.00
N GLY A 597 -2.40 -35.21 30.70
CA GLY A 597 -3.20 -36.39 30.38
C GLY A 597 -3.60 -36.52 28.91
N GLU A 598 -3.03 -35.74 27.99
CA GLU A 598 -3.31 -35.86 26.55
C GLU A 598 -2.66 -37.12 25.97
N THR A 599 -3.43 -37.89 25.19
CA THR A 599 -2.96 -39.14 24.56
C THR A 599 -2.51 -38.88 23.12
N VAL A 600 -1.64 -39.74 22.59
CA VAL A 600 -1.15 -39.62 21.21
C VAL A 600 -2.30 -39.63 20.19
N LEU A 601 -3.28 -40.52 20.36
CA LEU A 601 -4.43 -40.62 19.46
C LEU A 601 -5.36 -39.39 19.55
N ARG A 602 -5.49 -38.76 20.73
CA ARG A 602 -6.22 -37.49 20.88
C ARG A 602 -5.51 -36.35 20.16
N LEU A 603 -4.19 -36.28 20.22
CA LEU A 603 -3.41 -35.31 19.45
C LEU A 603 -3.60 -35.52 17.94
N ALA A 604 -3.69 -36.76 17.46
CA ALA A 604 -4.01 -37.05 16.05
C ALA A 604 -5.44 -36.59 15.69
N GLY A 605 -6.40 -36.83 16.58
CA GLY A 605 -7.78 -36.34 16.50
C GLY A 605 -7.84 -34.82 16.39
N TYR A 606 -7.18 -34.12 17.30
CA TYR A 606 -7.08 -32.66 17.33
C TYR A 606 -6.37 -32.10 16.09
N ALA A 607 -5.25 -32.71 15.70
CA ALA A 607 -4.48 -32.30 14.53
C ALA A 607 -5.19 -32.61 13.21
N GLY A 608 -6.18 -33.51 13.16
CA GLY A 608 -6.94 -33.80 11.95
C GLY A 608 -6.22 -34.62 10.89
N ASN A 609 -5.11 -35.28 11.23
CA ASN A 609 -4.37 -36.13 10.29
C ASN A 609 -4.89 -37.57 10.33
N VAL A 610 -5.68 -37.94 9.32
CA VAL A 610 -6.27 -39.27 9.15
C VAL A 610 -5.23 -40.38 9.08
N GLU A 611 -4.09 -40.13 8.43
CA GLU A 611 -3.05 -41.14 8.26
C GLU A 611 -2.27 -41.36 9.55
N CYS A 612 -1.96 -40.31 10.31
CA CYS A 612 -1.40 -40.46 11.66
C CYS A 612 -2.37 -41.24 12.57
N ALA A 613 -3.66 -40.90 12.56
CA ALA A 613 -4.66 -41.63 13.34
C ALA A 613 -4.74 -43.11 12.92
N ARG A 614 -4.67 -43.42 11.62
CA ARG A 614 -4.65 -44.79 11.09
C ARG A 614 -3.42 -45.56 11.57
N LEU A 615 -2.23 -44.98 11.43
CA LEU A 615 -0.98 -45.60 11.85
C LEU A 615 -0.95 -45.91 13.34
N LEU A 616 -1.47 -45.01 14.16
CA LEU A 616 -1.59 -45.22 15.61
C LEU A 616 -2.53 -46.40 15.91
N LEU A 617 -3.70 -46.46 15.27
CA LEU A 617 -4.66 -47.57 15.42
C LEU A 617 -4.08 -48.91 14.94
N ASP A 618 -3.41 -48.91 13.78
CA ASP A 618 -2.75 -50.10 13.23
C ASP A 618 -1.60 -50.58 14.13
N SER A 619 -0.99 -49.68 14.89
CA SER A 619 0.06 -49.96 15.89
C SER A 619 -0.50 -50.29 17.28
N GLY A 620 -1.82 -50.43 17.41
CA GLY A 620 -2.47 -50.91 18.63
C GLY A 620 -2.87 -49.84 19.65
N ALA A 621 -3.00 -48.56 19.25
CA ALA A 621 -3.52 -47.51 20.11
C ALA A 621 -4.90 -47.85 20.68
N ASP A 622 -5.11 -47.65 21.98
CA ASP A 622 -6.44 -47.80 22.59
C ASP A 622 -7.36 -46.66 22.14
N ILE A 623 -8.27 -46.99 21.23
CA ILE A 623 -9.23 -46.07 20.62
C ILE A 623 -10.15 -45.36 21.62
N ASN A 624 -10.37 -45.96 22.80
CA ASN A 624 -11.24 -45.40 23.84
C ASN A 624 -10.44 -44.82 25.02
N LEU A 625 -9.12 -44.73 24.91
CA LEU A 625 -8.29 -44.12 25.95
C LEU A 625 -8.60 -42.63 26.07
N THR A 626 -9.11 -42.24 27.23
CA THR A 626 -9.49 -40.86 27.50
C THR A 626 -8.33 -40.07 28.09
N GLY A 627 -8.34 -38.77 27.78
CA GLY A 627 -7.45 -37.80 28.40
C GLY A 627 -8.11 -37.13 29.61
N LYS A 628 -7.77 -35.87 29.85
CA LYS A 628 -8.42 -35.04 30.87
C LYS A 628 -9.92 -34.87 30.56
N ASN A 629 -10.73 -34.69 31.60
CA ASN A 629 -12.20 -34.56 31.52
C ASN A 629 -12.91 -35.73 30.81
N ASN A 630 -12.35 -36.94 30.82
CA ASN A 630 -12.89 -38.10 30.10
C ASN A 630 -13.08 -37.88 28.59
N CYS A 631 -12.41 -36.88 28.00
CA CYS A 631 -12.56 -36.58 26.59
C CYS A 631 -11.86 -37.68 25.75
N SER A 632 -12.52 -38.15 24.70
CA SER A 632 -12.04 -39.19 23.78
C SER A 632 -11.34 -38.61 22.54
N ALA A 633 -10.59 -39.42 21.80
CA ALA A 633 -10.02 -39.00 20.51
C ALA A 633 -11.11 -38.63 19.48
N LEU A 634 -12.27 -39.28 19.56
CA LEU A 634 -13.43 -38.96 18.73
C LEU A 634 -13.94 -37.54 19.01
N GLN A 635 -14.11 -37.17 20.29
CA GLN A 635 -14.52 -35.81 20.68
C GLN A 635 -13.48 -34.75 20.27
N SER A 636 -12.19 -35.03 20.40
CA SER A 636 -11.14 -34.10 19.92
C SER A 636 -11.17 -33.86 18.40
N ALA A 637 -11.49 -34.90 17.62
CA ALA A 637 -11.68 -34.78 16.17
C ALA A 637 -12.95 -33.99 15.84
N ILE A 638 -14.03 -34.20 16.59
CA ILE A 638 -15.31 -33.49 16.42
C ILE A 638 -15.17 -32.01 16.76
N PHE A 639 -14.53 -31.67 17.88
CA PHE A 639 -14.32 -30.28 18.33
C PHE A 639 -13.70 -29.38 17.24
N ASN A 640 -12.78 -29.92 16.43
CA ASN A 640 -12.11 -29.19 15.34
C ASN A 640 -12.72 -29.45 13.95
N GLY A 641 -13.83 -30.17 13.84
CA GLY A 641 -14.51 -30.42 12.58
C GLY A 641 -13.86 -31.46 11.65
N HIS A 642 -12.99 -32.34 12.17
CA HIS A 642 -12.24 -33.32 11.35
C HIS A 642 -13.07 -34.57 11.01
N ILE A 643 -14.01 -34.43 10.06
CA ILE A 643 -14.97 -35.48 9.70
C ILE A 643 -14.33 -36.82 9.29
N GLU A 644 -13.24 -36.81 8.53
CA GLU A 644 -12.61 -38.05 8.08
C GLU A 644 -11.84 -38.78 9.19
N VAL A 645 -11.32 -38.05 10.18
CA VAL A 645 -10.75 -38.66 11.38
C VAL A 645 -11.88 -39.22 12.26
N ALA A 646 -12.97 -38.49 12.43
CA ALA A 646 -14.15 -38.98 13.15
C ALA A 646 -14.72 -40.26 12.50
N ARG A 647 -14.81 -40.30 11.16
CA ARG A 647 -15.24 -41.48 10.38
C ARG A 647 -14.32 -42.67 10.62
N LEU A 648 -13.01 -42.47 10.55
CA LEU A 648 -12.03 -43.51 10.82
C LEU A 648 -12.18 -44.06 12.24
N LEU A 649 -12.26 -43.18 13.24
CA LEU A 649 -12.41 -43.58 14.65
C LEU A 649 -13.72 -44.36 14.88
N LEU A 650 -14.85 -43.89 14.33
CA LEU A 650 -16.13 -44.59 14.43
C LEU A 650 -16.10 -45.96 13.75
N ALA A 651 -15.51 -46.05 12.55
CA ALA A 651 -15.35 -47.31 11.83
C ALA A 651 -14.44 -48.31 12.57
N SER A 652 -13.47 -47.81 13.32
CA SER A 652 -12.55 -48.60 14.15
C SER A 652 -13.09 -48.90 15.56
N GLY A 653 -14.34 -48.54 15.86
CA GLY A 653 -15.02 -48.93 17.11
C GLY A 653 -14.97 -47.88 18.24
N ALA A 654 -14.76 -46.61 17.93
CA ALA A 654 -14.90 -45.53 18.92
C ALA A 654 -16.36 -45.43 19.41
N ARG A 655 -16.53 -45.26 20.72
CA ARG A 655 -17.86 -45.15 21.33
C ARG A 655 -18.48 -43.78 21.04
N SER A 656 -19.55 -43.76 20.23
CA SER A 656 -20.30 -42.54 19.87
C SER A 656 -21.14 -41.94 21.01
N ASN A 657 -21.49 -42.74 22.02
CA ASN A 657 -22.34 -42.34 23.14
C ASN A 657 -21.58 -42.16 24.48
N SER A 658 -20.25 -42.19 24.46
CA SER A 658 -19.48 -41.84 25.65
C SER A 658 -19.68 -40.37 25.99
N ALA A 659 -19.93 -40.08 27.25
CA ALA A 659 -20.00 -38.73 27.79
C ALA A 659 -18.64 -38.30 28.34
N ASP A 660 -18.32 -37.01 28.18
CA ASP A 660 -17.18 -36.40 28.86
C ASP A 660 -17.50 -36.05 30.33
N GLY A 661 -16.63 -35.25 30.95
CA GLY A 661 -16.78 -34.78 32.34
C GLY A 661 -18.02 -33.93 32.60
N ASP A 662 -18.57 -33.27 31.57
CA ASP A 662 -19.76 -32.40 31.66
C ASP A 662 -21.05 -33.14 31.26
N GLY A 663 -20.92 -34.42 30.90
CA GLY A 663 -22.02 -35.25 30.43
C GLY A 663 -22.29 -35.10 28.93
N ASP A 664 -21.48 -34.33 28.21
CA ASP A 664 -21.69 -34.08 26.79
C ASP A 664 -21.22 -35.29 25.96
N SER A 665 -22.12 -35.78 25.10
CA SER A 665 -21.81 -36.82 24.13
C SER A 665 -21.10 -36.24 22.91
N ALA A 666 -20.50 -37.10 22.08
CA ALA A 666 -19.95 -36.70 20.79
C ALA A 666 -20.96 -35.92 19.92
N LEU A 667 -22.26 -36.23 20.04
CA LEU A 667 -23.31 -35.51 19.32
C LEU A 667 -23.59 -34.13 19.91
N HIS A 668 -23.50 -33.94 21.24
CA HIS A 668 -23.56 -32.60 21.84
C HIS A 668 -22.43 -31.72 21.31
N GLU A 669 -21.21 -32.26 21.29
CA GLU A 669 -20.01 -31.57 20.82
C GLU A 669 -20.14 -31.13 19.35
N ALA A 670 -20.60 -32.03 18.49
CA ALA A 670 -20.81 -31.75 17.06
C ALA A 670 -21.86 -30.67 16.84
N VAL A 671 -22.93 -30.67 17.64
CA VAL A 671 -24.00 -29.68 17.54
C VAL A 671 -23.57 -28.35 18.13
N LEU A 672 -22.84 -28.33 19.24
CA LEU A 672 -22.31 -27.12 19.88
C LEU A 672 -21.43 -26.30 18.92
N HIS A 673 -20.64 -27.00 18.10
CA HIS A 673 -19.73 -26.40 17.11
C HIS A 673 -20.33 -26.23 15.71
N GLY A 674 -21.61 -26.60 15.52
CA GLY A 674 -22.31 -26.41 14.24
C GLY A 674 -21.87 -27.37 13.12
N HIS A 675 -21.32 -28.54 13.44
CA HIS A 675 -20.82 -29.51 12.46
C HIS A 675 -21.91 -30.45 11.96
N LEU A 676 -22.73 -29.98 11.01
CA LEU A 676 -23.86 -30.73 10.45
C LEU A 676 -23.48 -32.13 9.93
N GLU A 677 -22.44 -32.22 9.11
CA GLU A 677 -22.06 -33.51 8.50
C GLU A 677 -21.43 -34.49 9.50
N ILE A 678 -20.81 -33.98 10.57
CA ILE A 678 -20.35 -34.82 11.68
C ILE A 678 -21.55 -35.28 12.52
N ALA A 679 -22.52 -34.43 12.79
CA ALA A 679 -23.75 -34.81 13.47
C ALA A 679 -24.51 -35.90 12.68
N ARG A 680 -24.58 -35.77 11.34
CA ARG A 680 -25.13 -36.80 10.45
C ARG A 680 -24.38 -38.13 10.58
N LEU A 681 -23.05 -38.08 10.49
CA LEU A 681 -22.18 -39.24 10.63
C LEU A 681 -22.37 -39.94 11.98
N LEU A 682 -22.43 -39.18 13.07
CA LEU A 682 -22.64 -39.73 14.41
C LEU A 682 -23.99 -40.44 14.53
N LEU A 683 -25.06 -39.86 13.99
CA LEU A 683 -26.39 -40.46 13.98
C LEU A 683 -26.44 -41.75 13.12
N GLU A 684 -25.70 -41.80 12.00
CA GLU A 684 -25.52 -43.01 11.20
C GLU A 684 -24.82 -44.14 11.97
N TYR A 685 -23.86 -43.78 12.83
CA TYR A 685 -23.15 -44.70 13.74
C TYR A 685 -23.84 -44.87 15.11
N GLY A 686 -25.15 -44.58 15.18
CA GLY A 686 -25.99 -44.90 16.34
C GLY A 686 -25.80 -43.99 17.56
N ALA A 687 -25.37 -42.74 17.35
CA ALA A 687 -25.42 -41.73 18.42
C ALA A 687 -26.87 -41.45 18.86
N ASP A 688 -27.09 -41.33 20.16
CA ASP A 688 -28.40 -41.07 20.73
C ASP A 688 -28.79 -39.60 20.57
N ALA A 689 -29.76 -39.32 19.70
CA ALA A 689 -30.32 -37.99 19.46
C ALA A 689 -31.01 -37.37 20.69
N ASN A 690 -31.32 -38.19 21.70
CA ASN A 690 -31.98 -37.80 22.96
C ASN A 690 -31.05 -37.92 24.17
N ALA A 691 -29.74 -38.09 23.96
CA ALA A 691 -28.77 -38.05 25.06
C ALA A 691 -28.95 -36.75 25.85
N VAL A 692 -28.83 -36.83 27.17
CA VAL A 692 -28.90 -35.65 28.05
C VAL A 692 -27.59 -35.46 28.80
N ASN A 693 -27.06 -34.24 28.79
CA ASN A 693 -25.88 -33.90 29.58
C ASN A 693 -26.25 -33.59 31.06
N LEU A 694 -25.28 -33.16 31.88
CA LEU A 694 -25.51 -32.89 33.30
C LEU A 694 -26.51 -31.74 33.57
N LEU A 695 -26.74 -30.87 32.59
CA LEU A 695 -27.74 -29.79 32.66
C LEU A 695 -29.13 -30.24 32.15
N GLY A 696 -29.27 -31.49 31.72
CA GLY A 696 -30.49 -32.01 31.08
C GLY A 696 -30.69 -31.48 29.66
N TRP A 697 -29.63 -30.98 29.00
CA TRP A 697 -29.72 -30.50 27.63
C TRP A 697 -29.61 -31.67 26.68
N THR A 698 -30.41 -31.64 25.62
CA THR A 698 -30.28 -32.56 24.48
C THR A 698 -29.47 -31.89 23.36
N PRO A 699 -28.96 -32.64 22.38
CA PRO A 699 -28.38 -32.04 21.18
C PRO A 699 -29.36 -31.09 20.49
N LEU A 700 -30.67 -31.41 20.49
CA LEU A 700 -31.70 -30.52 19.92
C LEU A 700 -31.80 -29.20 20.71
N THR A 701 -31.72 -29.24 22.04
CA THR A 701 -31.69 -28.04 22.88
C THR A 701 -30.50 -27.15 22.54
N VAL A 702 -29.31 -27.73 22.37
CA VAL A 702 -28.10 -27.00 21.95
C VAL A 702 -28.28 -26.36 20.57
N ALA A 703 -28.80 -27.12 19.59
CA ALA A 703 -29.06 -26.61 18.24
C ALA A 703 -30.04 -25.42 18.25
N CYS A 704 -31.09 -25.50 19.07
CA CYS A 704 -32.11 -24.46 19.20
C CYS A 704 -31.60 -23.21 19.92
N GLN A 705 -30.69 -23.35 20.89
CA GLN A 705 -30.06 -22.21 21.54
C GLN A 705 -29.05 -21.51 20.61
N ARG A 706 -28.37 -22.26 19.74
CA ARG A 706 -27.32 -21.73 18.84
C ARG A 706 -27.85 -21.25 17.48
N GLY A 707 -29.09 -21.58 17.13
CA GLY A 707 -29.69 -21.17 15.86
C GLY A 707 -29.34 -22.05 14.67
N TYR A 708 -28.86 -23.28 14.90
CA TYR A 708 -28.45 -24.20 13.85
C TYR A 708 -29.65 -24.92 13.22
N THR A 709 -30.33 -24.21 12.30
CA THR A 709 -31.60 -24.66 11.70
C THR A 709 -31.46 -26.01 11.00
N GLU A 710 -30.45 -26.21 10.17
CA GLU A 710 -30.26 -27.49 9.46
C GLU A 710 -29.94 -28.66 10.39
N ILE A 711 -29.21 -28.40 11.48
CA ILE A 711 -28.89 -29.40 12.50
C ILE A 711 -30.14 -29.72 13.32
N ALA A 712 -30.93 -28.72 13.69
CA ALA A 712 -32.21 -28.92 14.37
C ALA A 712 -33.16 -29.75 13.50
N THR A 713 -33.25 -29.46 12.19
CA THR A 713 -34.02 -30.26 11.23
C THR A 713 -33.53 -31.70 11.18
N LEU A 714 -32.21 -31.92 11.02
CA LEU A 714 -31.61 -33.25 11.01
C LEU A 714 -31.93 -34.03 12.29
N LEU A 715 -31.80 -33.40 13.46
CA LEU A 715 -32.06 -34.05 14.75
C LEU A 715 -33.54 -34.46 14.89
N VAL A 716 -34.46 -33.57 14.52
CA VAL A 716 -35.91 -33.85 14.54
C VAL A 716 -36.26 -34.98 13.56
N GLU A 717 -35.73 -34.95 12.33
CA GLU A 717 -35.90 -36.03 11.34
C GLU A 717 -35.36 -37.38 11.83
N LYS A 718 -34.29 -37.35 12.65
CA LYS A 718 -33.66 -38.53 13.26
C LYS A 718 -34.23 -38.91 14.62
N GLY A 719 -35.37 -38.34 15.01
CA GLY A 719 -36.15 -38.77 16.18
C GLY A 719 -35.78 -38.09 17.50
N ALA A 720 -35.21 -36.88 17.45
CA ALA A 720 -35.04 -36.05 18.64
C ALA A 720 -36.40 -35.59 19.19
N ALA A 721 -36.61 -35.77 20.49
CA ALA A 721 -37.84 -35.40 21.17
C ALA A 721 -37.89 -33.88 21.42
N VAL A 722 -38.86 -33.21 20.79
CA VAL A 722 -39.00 -31.73 20.79
C VAL A 722 -39.42 -31.13 22.15
N ASN A 723 -39.92 -31.97 23.07
CA ASN A 723 -40.50 -31.54 24.35
C ASN A 723 -39.67 -31.96 25.58
N VAL A 724 -38.40 -32.36 25.41
CA VAL A 724 -37.51 -32.67 26.54
C VAL A 724 -37.24 -31.41 27.35
N ARG A 725 -37.28 -31.56 28.67
CA ARG A 725 -37.06 -30.47 29.63
C ARG A 725 -35.65 -30.54 30.21
N THR A 726 -34.96 -29.40 30.25
CA THR A 726 -33.70 -29.23 30.96
C THR A 726 -33.92 -29.22 32.48
N SER A 727 -32.83 -29.13 33.25
CA SER A 727 -32.89 -28.93 34.70
C SER A 727 -33.62 -27.65 35.13
N GLU A 728 -33.77 -26.67 34.24
CA GLU A 728 -34.53 -25.42 34.43
C GLU A 728 -35.97 -25.51 33.90
N GLU A 729 -36.47 -26.73 33.64
CA GLU A 729 -37.77 -27.00 33.01
C GLU A 729 -37.95 -26.39 31.60
N ARG A 730 -36.87 -25.94 30.95
CA ARG A 730 -36.91 -25.31 29.63
C ARG A 730 -36.92 -26.35 28.51
N THR A 731 -37.67 -26.11 27.44
CA THR A 731 -37.67 -26.93 26.22
C THR A 731 -36.91 -26.23 25.09
N ALA A 732 -36.61 -26.97 24.02
CA ALA A 732 -36.03 -26.43 22.79
C ALA A 732 -36.80 -25.21 22.25
N LEU A 733 -38.15 -25.22 22.35
CA LEU A 733 -39.01 -24.12 21.91
C LEU A 733 -38.80 -22.84 22.73
N LEU A 734 -38.59 -22.95 24.05
CA LEU A 734 -38.30 -21.80 24.91
C LEU A 734 -36.98 -21.13 24.56
N PHE A 735 -35.94 -21.91 24.22
CA PHE A 735 -34.65 -21.37 23.77
C PHE A 735 -34.77 -20.73 22.38
N ALA A 736 -35.37 -21.41 21.41
CA ALA A 736 -35.55 -20.87 20.06
C ALA A 736 -36.39 -19.58 20.02
N ALA A 737 -37.44 -19.51 20.84
CA ALA A 737 -38.29 -18.34 20.97
C ALA A 737 -37.62 -17.18 21.70
N GLU A 738 -36.74 -17.44 22.69
CA GLU A 738 -35.94 -16.39 23.34
C GLU A 738 -34.88 -15.82 22.39
N GLU A 739 -34.12 -16.68 21.71
CA GLU A 739 -32.97 -16.25 20.90
C GLU A 739 -33.38 -15.70 19.52
N GLY A 740 -34.62 -15.90 19.09
CA GLY A 740 -35.16 -15.25 17.89
C GLY A 740 -35.07 -16.08 16.61
N PHE A 741 -34.97 -17.40 16.71
CA PHE A 741 -34.79 -18.29 15.55
C PHE A 741 -36.13 -18.74 14.96
N LEU A 742 -36.75 -17.88 14.14
CA LEU A 742 -38.08 -18.09 13.58
C LEU A 742 -38.26 -19.46 12.89
N GLU A 743 -37.32 -19.87 12.05
CA GLU A 743 -37.45 -21.14 11.31
C GLU A 743 -37.28 -22.37 12.21
N ILE A 744 -36.52 -22.27 13.30
CA ILE A 744 -36.45 -23.32 14.32
C ILE A 744 -37.75 -23.36 15.13
N VAL A 745 -38.32 -22.21 15.49
CA VAL A 745 -39.63 -22.14 16.15
C VAL A 745 -40.70 -22.79 15.26
N ARG A 746 -40.71 -22.48 13.96
CA ARG A 746 -41.62 -23.10 12.98
C ARG A 746 -41.43 -24.62 12.94
N LEU A 747 -40.19 -25.09 12.77
CA LEU A 747 -39.85 -26.51 12.76
C LEU A 747 -40.37 -27.23 14.01
N LEU A 748 -40.11 -26.68 15.20
CA LEU A 748 -40.52 -27.27 16.47
C LEU A 748 -42.04 -27.31 16.62
N VAL A 749 -42.74 -26.23 16.26
CA VAL A 749 -44.21 -26.16 16.29
C VAL A 749 -44.82 -27.18 15.32
N ASP A 750 -44.32 -27.26 14.09
CA ASP A 750 -44.76 -28.22 13.08
C ASP A 750 -44.57 -29.69 13.53
N HIS A 751 -43.62 -29.94 14.43
CA HIS A 751 -43.32 -31.26 14.99
C HIS A 751 -43.88 -31.48 16.41
N GLY A 752 -44.88 -30.68 16.82
CA GLY A 752 -45.66 -30.91 18.03
C GLY A 752 -45.01 -30.41 19.33
N ALA A 753 -44.19 -29.36 19.27
CA ALA A 753 -43.72 -28.68 20.47
C ALA A 753 -44.89 -28.05 21.25
N ASN A 754 -44.87 -28.18 22.58
CA ASN A 754 -45.88 -27.60 23.45
C ASN A 754 -45.73 -26.06 23.51
N ILE A 755 -46.66 -25.37 22.84
CA ILE A 755 -46.63 -23.91 22.64
C ILE A 755 -46.78 -23.12 23.93
N ASN A 756 -47.54 -23.66 24.90
CA ASN A 756 -47.80 -23.02 26.19
C ASN A 756 -47.00 -23.69 27.33
N VAL A 757 -45.83 -24.25 27.00
CA VAL A 757 -44.92 -24.81 28.02
C VAL A 757 -44.41 -23.72 28.96
N LEU A 758 -44.25 -24.07 30.24
CA LEU A 758 -43.79 -23.18 31.30
C LEU A 758 -42.39 -23.61 31.73
N ASP A 759 -41.48 -22.64 31.88
CA ASP A 759 -40.22 -22.83 32.61
C ASP A 759 -40.41 -22.66 34.13
N VAL A 760 -39.31 -22.73 34.89
CA VAL A 760 -39.32 -22.54 36.36
C VAL A 760 -39.87 -21.18 36.83
N ASP A 761 -39.88 -20.16 35.96
CA ASP A 761 -40.42 -18.83 36.24
C ASP A 761 -41.86 -18.65 35.71
N ASN A 762 -42.52 -19.76 35.35
CA ASN A 762 -43.82 -19.78 34.67
C ASN A 762 -43.84 -18.96 33.37
N GLN A 763 -42.71 -18.86 32.66
CA GLN A 763 -42.65 -18.14 31.38
C GLN A 763 -42.92 -19.07 30.19
N THR A 764 -43.78 -18.60 29.29
CA THR A 764 -44.07 -19.27 28.01
C THR A 764 -43.08 -18.86 26.91
N PRO A 765 -42.96 -19.65 25.82
CA PRO A 765 -42.24 -19.23 24.62
C PRO A 765 -42.69 -17.85 24.10
N LEU A 766 -44.00 -17.55 24.20
CA LEU A 766 -44.57 -16.26 23.83
C LEU A 766 -44.01 -15.12 24.70
N MET A 767 -43.86 -15.34 26.01
CA MET A 767 -43.26 -14.37 26.92
C MET A 767 -41.76 -14.16 26.64
N LYS A 768 -41.01 -15.23 26.34
CA LYS A 768 -39.59 -15.11 25.98
C LYS A 768 -39.39 -14.31 24.70
N ALA A 769 -40.19 -14.60 23.66
CA ALA A 769 -40.21 -13.83 22.42
C ALA A 769 -40.62 -12.37 22.65
N ALA A 770 -41.60 -12.14 23.54
CA ALA A 770 -42.06 -10.80 23.89
C ALA A 770 -41.04 -9.97 24.68
N TYR A 771 -40.27 -10.61 25.56
CA TYR A 771 -39.18 -9.98 26.31
C TYR A 771 -38.07 -9.46 25.38
N ARG A 772 -37.67 -10.28 24.40
CA ARG A 772 -36.59 -9.95 23.45
C ARG A 772 -37.05 -9.12 22.24
N GLY A 773 -38.35 -9.05 21.99
CA GLY A 773 -38.94 -8.22 20.94
C GLY A 773 -39.07 -8.91 19.58
N HIS A 774 -39.20 -10.23 19.54
CA HIS A 774 -39.22 -11.02 18.31
C HIS A 774 -40.61 -11.07 17.69
N GLU A 775 -40.97 -10.03 16.93
CA GLU A 775 -42.32 -9.83 16.41
C GLU A 775 -42.86 -10.98 15.55
N GLU A 776 -42.04 -11.54 14.64
CA GLU A 776 -42.47 -12.61 13.75
C GLU A 776 -42.70 -13.93 14.50
N ILE A 777 -41.93 -14.18 15.55
CA ILE A 777 -42.11 -15.33 16.45
C ILE A 777 -43.37 -15.15 17.29
N VAL A 778 -43.62 -13.94 17.81
CA VAL A 778 -44.85 -13.61 18.53
C VAL A 778 -46.07 -13.89 17.66
N ARG A 779 -46.06 -13.43 16.40
CA ARG A 779 -47.15 -13.71 15.45
C ARG A 779 -47.30 -15.21 15.19
N LEU A 780 -46.21 -15.93 14.90
CA LEU A 780 -46.23 -17.37 14.64
C LEU A 780 -46.78 -18.17 15.84
N LEU A 781 -46.36 -17.84 17.06
CA LEU A 781 -46.84 -18.49 18.27
C LEU A 781 -48.35 -18.22 18.50
N LEU A 782 -48.80 -16.98 18.32
CA LEU A 782 -50.22 -16.62 18.41
C LEU A 782 -51.07 -17.33 17.35
N ASP A 783 -50.59 -17.38 16.10
CA ASP A 783 -51.22 -18.08 14.99
C ASP A 783 -51.37 -19.60 15.25
N ASN A 784 -50.53 -20.14 16.13
CA ASN A 784 -50.58 -21.53 16.59
C ASN A 784 -51.16 -21.68 18.01
N ASN A 785 -52.06 -20.79 18.45
CA ASN A 785 -52.78 -20.91 19.73
C ASN A 785 -51.91 -20.73 21.00
N ALA A 786 -50.88 -19.89 20.95
CA ALA A 786 -50.24 -19.42 22.18
C ALA A 786 -51.21 -18.58 23.03
N ASP A 787 -51.29 -18.89 24.32
CA ASP A 787 -52.15 -18.20 25.27
C ASP A 787 -51.44 -16.95 25.80
N ALA A 788 -51.94 -15.78 25.40
CA ALA A 788 -51.40 -14.48 25.79
C ALA A 788 -51.76 -14.07 27.24
N GLU A 789 -52.72 -14.76 27.87
CA GLU A 789 -53.25 -14.44 29.20
C GLU A 789 -52.55 -15.20 30.33
N ILE A 790 -51.67 -16.15 30.00
CA ILE A 790 -50.80 -16.79 31.00
C ILE A 790 -49.95 -15.69 31.67
N VAL A 791 -49.73 -15.81 32.98
CA VAL A 791 -48.88 -14.91 33.76
C VAL A 791 -47.65 -15.64 34.29
N ASN A 792 -46.51 -14.97 34.26
CA ASN A 792 -45.28 -15.49 34.87
C ASN A 792 -45.35 -15.43 36.42
N SER A 793 -44.30 -15.89 37.10
CA SER A 793 -44.20 -15.85 38.57
C SER A 793 -44.27 -14.44 39.18
N SER A 794 -44.07 -13.39 38.38
CA SER A 794 -44.22 -11.97 38.76
C SER A 794 -45.62 -11.41 38.48
N GLY A 795 -46.56 -12.26 38.01
CA GLY A 795 -47.92 -11.86 37.66
C GLY A 795 -48.04 -11.11 36.33
N GLN A 796 -47.04 -11.19 35.44
CA GLN A 796 -47.00 -10.45 34.18
C GLN A 796 -47.41 -11.32 32.99
N THR A 797 -48.30 -10.81 32.15
CA THR A 797 -48.63 -11.37 30.83
C THR A 797 -47.55 -11.06 29.79
N ALA A 798 -47.58 -11.71 28.63
CA ALA A 798 -46.66 -11.42 27.52
C ALA A 798 -46.73 -9.94 27.08
N ALA A 799 -47.92 -9.34 27.10
CA ALA A 799 -48.13 -7.93 26.76
C ALA A 799 -47.49 -6.97 27.77
N GLU A 800 -47.58 -7.29 29.06
CA GLU A 800 -46.94 -6.51 30.13
C GLU A 800 -45.42 -6.62 30.10
N ILE A 801 -44.90 -7.81 29.80
CA ILE A 801 -43.46 -8.04 29.59
C ILE A 801 -42.95 -7.21 28.42
N ALA A 802 -43.64 -7.22 27.27
CA ALA A 802 -43.28 -6.40 26.11
C ALA A 802 -43.28 -4.90 26.44
N ARG A 803 -44.30 -4.43 27.19
CA ARG A 803 -44.43 -3.02 27.60
C ARG A 803 -43.31 -2.59 28.56
N VAL A 804 -43.00 -3.40 29.57
CA VAL A 804 -41.96 -3.09 30.57
C VAL A 804 -40.56 -3.08 29.94
N ASN A 805 -40.34 -3.90 28.91
CA ASN A 805 -39.07 -3.97 28.18
C ASN A 805 -39.00 -3.08 26.93
N TYR A 806 -39.93 -2.11 26.81
CA TYR A 806 -39.97 -1.13 25.72
C TYR A 806 -40.05 -1.76 24.31
N ARG A 807 -40.71 -2.93 24.17
CA ARG A 807 -40.98 -3.60 22.88
C ARG A 807 -42.30 -3.12 22.29
N THR A 808 -42.30 -1.90 21.76
CA THR A 808 -43.51 -1.18 21.34
C THR A 808 -44.36 -1.93 20.31
N GLU A 809 -43.72 -2.49 19.28
CA GLU A 809 -44.44 -3.22 18.22
C GLU A 809 -45.00 -4.55 18.72
N VAL A 810 -44.25 -5.29 19.53
CA VAL A 810 -44.75 -6.53 20.15
C VAL A 810 -45.90 -6.24 21.12
N SER A 811 -45.80 -5.17 21.91
CA SER A 811 -46.88 -4.73 22.78
C SER A 811 -48.13 -4.36 21.99
N TRP A 812 -47.98 -3.84 20.77
CA TRP A 812 -49.08 -3.52 19.88
C TRP A 812 -49.73 -4.79 19.29
N ILE A 813 -48.93 -5.74 18.78
CA ILE A 813 -49.41 -7.03 18.26
C ILE A 813 -50.23 -7.79 19.32
N LEU A 814 -49.72 -7.85 20.55
CA LEU A 814 -50.39 -8.55 21.66
C LEU A 814 -51.69 -7.84 22.10
N GLN A 815 -51.75 -6.51 22.01
CA GLN A 815 -52.97 -5.73 22.28
C GLN A 815 -54.00 -5.86 21.15
N GLU A 816 -53.55 -5.97 19.90
CA GLU A 816 -54.43 -6.15 18.74
C GLU A 816 -55.13 -7.52 18.77
N CYS A 817 -54.43 -8.59 19.18
CA CYS A 817 -55.01 -9.91 19.37
C CYS A 817 -56.00 -9.96 20.56
N ALA A 818 -55.73 -9.24 21.66
CA ALA A 818 -56.67 -9.15 22.80
C ALA A 818 -57.97 -8.37 22.46
N ALA A 819 -57.95 -7.54 21.41
CA ALA A 819 -59.11 -6.77 20.95
C ALA A 819 -60.01 -7.54 19.95
N GLN A 820 -59.65 -8.76 19.54
CA GLN A 820 -60.30 -9.51 18.46
C GLN A 820 -61.38 -10.51 18.88
N ASP A 821 -62.00 -10.36 20.05
CA ASP A 821 -63.20 -11.13 20.41
C ASP A 821 -64.53 -10.45 20.02
N SER A 822 -64.49 -9.42 19.17
CA SER A 822 -65.71 -8.89 18.55
C SER A 822 -65.53 -8.44 17.09
N ASN A 823 -66.36 -9.04 16.24
CA ASN A 823 -66.62 -8.79 14.82
C ASN A 823 -65.71 -9.46 13.76
N LYS A 824 -66.28 -10.56 13.24
CA LYS A 824 -65.95 -11.19 11.96
C LYS A 824 -66.30 -10.30 10.75
N ALA A 825 -65.37 -10.34 9.80
CA ALA A 825 -65.53 -10.31 8.34
C ALA A 825 -65.94 -8.98 7.66
N ARG A 826 -64.94 -8.32 7.05
CA ARG A 826 -64.93 -8.15 5.59
C ARG A 826 -63.55 -7.79 5.05
N SER A 827 -63.25 -8.41 3.91
CA SER A 827 -62.11 -8.15 3.02
C SER A 827 -61.79 -6.67 2.84
N ILE A 828 -60.53 -6.30 3.05
CA ILE A 828 -59.91 -5.20 2.34
C ILE A 828 -58.57 -5.71 1.82
N ILE A 829 -58.52 -5.91 0.50
CA ILE A 829 -57.27 -5.90 -0.27
C ILE A 829 -56.63 -4.54 -0.01
N THR A 830 -55.67 -4.48 0.91
CA THR A 830 -54.81 -3.31 1.05
C THR A 830 -53.72 -3.42 0.01
N ARG A 831 -53.80 -2.53 -1.00
CA ARG A 831 -52.66 -2.11 -1.80
C ARG A 831 -51.48 -1.91 -0.85
N GLN A 832 -50.41 -2.70 -1.00
CA GLN A 832 -49.14 -2.42 -0.34
C GLN A 832 -48.78 -0.97 -0.68
N SER A 833 -48.79 -0.07 0.31
CA SER A 833 -48.16 1.24 0.14
C SER A 833 -46.70 0.95 -0.09
N LYS A 834 -46.19 1.34 -1.27
CA LYS A 834 -44.77 1.22 -1.56
C LYS A 834 -43.96 1.96 -0.46
N PRO A 835 -42.78 1.45 -0.09
CA PRO A 835 -41.96 2.05 0.98
C PRO A 835 -41.66 3.54 0.74
N ASP A 836 -41.40 4.31 1.78
CA ASP A 836 -41.14 5.76 1.65
C ASP A 836 -39.89 6.11 0.81
N TRP A 837 -38.96 5.16 0.63
CA TRP A 837 -37.81 5.32 -0.27
C TRP A 837 -38.13 4.96 -1.72
N PHE A 838 -39.32 4.43 -2.01
CA PHE A 838 -39.66 3.92 -3.33
C PHE A 838 -39.89 5.04 -4.34
N ILE A 839 -39.20 4.94 -5.47
CA ILE A 839 -39.40 5.78 -6.65
C ILE A 839 -39.91 4.89 -7.80
N PRO A 840 -41.07 5.17 -8.39
CA PRO A 840 -41.56 4.44 -9.55
C PRO A 840 -40.62 4.57 -10.75
N SER A 841 -40.41 3.48 -11.49
CA SER A 841 -39.52 3.44 -12.65
C SER A 841 -39.81 4.53 -13.69
N ARG A 842 -41.11 4.83 -13.90
CA ARG A 842 -41.61 5.88 -14.83
C ARG A 842 -41.21 7.31 -14.46
N GLU A 843 -40.86 7.58 -13.20
CA GLU A 843 -40.46 8.91 -12.74
C GLU A 843 -38.97 9.19 -12.98
N VAL A 844 -38.21 8.16 -13.35
CA VAL A 844 -36.77 8.22 -13.56
C VAL A 844 -36.45 8.01 -15.03
N ARG A 845 -35.87 9.02 -15.66
CA ARG A 845 -35.34 8.92 -17.02
C ARG A 845 -33.84 8.77 -16.93
N LYS A 846 -33.29 7.66 -17.42
CA LYS A 846 -31.84 7.46 -17.55
C LYS A 846 -31.38 7.78 -18.97
N ASP A 847 -30.15 8.25 -19.10
CA ASP A 847 -29.47 8.40 -20.38
C ASP A 847 -29.25 7.01 -21.02
N LEU A 848 -29.06 6.96 -22.35
CA LEU A 848 -28.96 5.70 -23.09
C LEU A 848 -27.71 4.90 -22.73
N GLU A 849 -26.58 5.59 -22.55
CA GLU A 849 -25.29 4.98 -22.26
C GLU A 849 -24.91 5.14 -20.78
N PRO A 850 -24.44 4.08 -20.11
CA PRO A 850 -23.87 4.18 -18.78
C PRO A 850 -22.52 4.92 -18.84
N PHE A 851 -22.23 5.77 -17.86
CA PHE A 851 -20.92 6.45 -17.77
C PHE A 851 -19.94 5.74 -16.85
N SER A 852 -20.42 4.78 -16.05
CA SER A 852 -19.59 3.89 -15.25
C SER A 852 -20.26 2.52 -15.11
N ALA A 853 -19.47 1.47 -15.01
CA ALA A 853 -19.95 0.10 -14.80
C ALA A 853 -19.01 -0.61 -13.83
N GLY A 854 -19.58 -1.45 -12.96
CA GLY A 854 -18.83 -2.25 -12.00
C GLY A 854 -19.46 -3.63 -11.83
N SER A 855 -18.91 -4.42 -10.91
CA SER A 855 -19.26 -5.83 -10.68
C SER A 855 -20.74 -6.08 -10.38
N PHE A 856 -21.46 -5.07 -9.89
CA PHE A 856 -22.84 -5.19 -9.39
C PHE A 856 -23.89 -4.50 -10.28
N GLY A 857 -23.46 -3.83 -11.36
CA GLY A 857 -24.37 -3.17 -12.31
C GLY A 857 -23.81 -1.93 -12.99
N LYS A 858 -24.68 -1.22 -13.71
CA LYS A 858 -24.34 -0.05 -14.54
C LYS A 858 -24.84 1.24 -13.90
N VAL A 859 -24.05 2.29 -13.99
CA VAL A 859 -24.34 3.62 -13.46
C VAL A 859 -24.64 4.56 -14.61
N TYR A 860 -25.84 5.13 -14.60
CA TYR A 860 -26.32 6.07 -15.60
C TYR A 860 -26.46 7.45 -14.99
N ARG A 861 -26.25 8.48 -15.79
CA ARG A 861 -26.84 9.78 -15.46
C ARG A 861 -28.31 9.78 -15.85
N GLY A 862 -29.11 10.54 -15.13
CA GLY A 862 -30.54 10.57 -15.37
C GLY A 862 -31.21 11.78 -14.74
N TRP A 863 -32.53 11.75 -14.76
CA TRP A 863 -33.40 12.79 -14.24
C TRP A 863 -34.51 12.15 -13.41
N TRP A 864 -34.74 12.70 -12.21
CA TRP A 864 -35.89 12.42 -11.38
C TRP A 864 -36.56 13.74 -10.99
N LEU A 865 -37.85 13.91 -11.33
CA LEU A 865 -38.64 15.13 -11.07
C LEU A 865 -37.88 16.44 -11.38
N SER A 866 -37.24 16.50 -12.55
CA SER A 866 -36.42 17.64 -13.03
C SER A 866 -35.10 17.90 -12.30
N THR A 867 -34.68 17.02 -11.40
CA THR A 867 -33.36 17.04 -10.77
C THR A 867 -32.42 16.08 -11.49
N ARG A 868 -31.19 16.52 -11.77
CA ARG A 868 -30.14 15.65 -12.32
C ARG A 868 -29.68 14.68 -11.23
N VAL A 869 -29.69 13.39 -11.55
CA VAL A 869 -29.40 12.31 -10.59
C VAL A 869 -28.50 11.26 -11.23
N VAL A 870 -27.88 10.46 -10.37
CA VAL A 870 -27.23 9.21 -10.76
C VAL A 870 -28.18 8.05 -10.49
N VAL A 871 -28.34 7.19 -11.50
CA VAL A 871 -29.19 5.99 -11.44
C VAL A 871 -28.28 4.77 -11.49
N LYS A 872 -28.13 4.11 -10.35
CA LYS A 872 -27.32 2.91 -10.20
C LYS A 872 -28.20 1.68 -10.36
N THR A 873 -28.13 1.05 -11.52
CA THR A 873 -28.86 -0.20 -11.78
C THR A 873 -28.20 -1.37 -11.08
N VAL A 874 -29.03 -2.27 -10.54
CA VAL A 874 -28.60 -3.49 -9.86
C VAL A 874 -29.28 -4.67 -10.52
N THR A 875 -28.55 -5.76 -10.71
CA THR A 875 -29.13 -7.01 -11.17
C THR A 875 -29.62 -7.78 -9.96
N VAL A 876 -30.92 -8.12 -9.93
CA VAL A 876 -31.53 -8.94 -8.89
C VAL A 876 -32.14 -10.16 -9.57
N ALA A 877 -31.59 -11.34 -9.29
CA ALA A 877 -31.98 -12.64 -9.83
C ALA A 877 -32.60 -13.57 -8.75
N THR A 878 -32.32 -13.33 -7.46
CA THR A 878 -32.82 -14.17 -6.35
C THR A 878 -33.64 -13.39 -5.33
N GLU A 879 -34.47 -14.10 -4.55
CA GLU A 879 -35.22 -13.51 -3.44
C GLU A 879 -34.29 -12.98 -2.34
N GLN A 880 -33.11 -13.59 -2.17
CA GLN A 880 -32.07 -13.12 -1.28
C GLN A 880 -31.49 -11.77 -1.73
N GLU A 881 -31.14 -11.63 -3.02
CA GLU A 881 -30.66 -10.37 -3.59
C GLU A 881 -31.73 -9.26 -3.52
N SER A 882 -33.00 -9.63 -3.70
CA SER A 882 -34.12 -8.71 -3.51
C SER A 882 -34.19 -8.22 -2.05
N ARG A 883 -34.11 -9.12 -1.07
CA ARG A 883 -34.06 -8.75 0.36
C ARG A 883 -32.86 -7.86 0.69
N THR A 884 -31.70 -8.15 0.11
CA THR A 884 -30.48 -7.33 0.27
C THR A 884 -30.66 -5.93 -0.31
N PHE A 885 -31.20 -5.81 -1.52
CA PHE A 885 -31.53 -4.52 -2.14
C PHE A 885 -32.46 -3.67 -1.24
N HIS A 886 -33.52 -4.29 -0.70
CA HIS A 886 -34.46 -3.61 0.20
C HIS A 886 -33.80 -3.20 1.52
N ARG A 887 -32.91 -4.05 2.07
CA ARG A 887 -32.12 -3.72 3.26
C ARG A 887 -31.23 -2.53 3.00
N GLU A 888 -30.53 -2.50 1.88
CA GLU A 888 -29.65 -1.41 1.49
C GLU A 888 -30.42 -0.10 1.29
N ALA A 889 -31.55 -0.12 0.56
CA ALA A 889 -32.41 1.05 0.40
C ALA A 889 -32.86 1.65 1.75
N ARG A 890 -33.15 0.79 2.75
CA ARG A 890 -33.50 1.21 4.11
C ARG A 890 -32.31 1.80 4.88
N ILE A 891 -31.10 1.28 4.67
CA ILE A 891 -29.88 1.82 5.30
C ILE A 891 -29.57 3.20 4.71
N TRP A 892 -29.53 3.33 3.39
CA TRP A 892 -29.31 4.60 2.70
C TRP A 892 -30.36 5.66 3.05
N GLN A 893 -31.63 5.26 3.18
CA GLN A 893 -32.70 6.17 3.62
C GLN A 893 -32.41 6.79 5.00
N LYS A 894 -31.77 6.03 5.90
CA LYS A 894 -31.44 6.44 7.27
C LYS A 894 -30.07 7.14 7.37
N ALA A 895 -29.22 7.07 6.34
CA ALA A 895 -27.85 7.56 6.34
C ALA A 895 -27.71 9.02 5.83
N ARG A 896 -28.50 9.95 6.38
CA ARG A 896 -28.44 11.37 5.98
C ARG A 896 -27.34 12.13 6.73
N HIS A 897 -26.24 12.44 6.05
CA HIS A 897 -25.11 13.20 6.59
C HIS A 897 -24.40 14.01 5.47
N PRO A 898 -23.79 15.17 5.75
CA PRO A 898 -23.08 15.95 4.73
C PRO A 898 -21.93 15.20 4.03
N ASN A 899 -21.34 14.21 4.70
CA ASN A 899 -20.26 13.37 4.17
C ASN A 899 -20.74 11.98 3.70
N ILE A 900 -22.03 11.82 3.41
CA ILE A 900 -22.60 10.60 2.79
C ILE A 900 -23.34 11.05 1.54
N VAL A 901 -23.18 10.33 0.42
CA VAL A 901 -23.86 10.68 -0.83
C VAL A 901 -25.38 10.74 -0.60
N PRO A 902 -26.06 11.83 -0.98
CA PRO A 902 -27.49 11.95 -0.76
C PRO A 902 -28.30 10.91 -1.57
N PHE A 903 -29.13 10.17 -0.85
CA PHE A 903 -30.06 9.18 -1.40
C PHE A 903 -31.45 9.77 -1.61
N PHE A 904 -31.95 9.69 -2.84
CA PHE A 904 -33.30 10.13 -3.18
C PHE A 904 -34.32 9.00 -3.08
N GLY A 905 -33.92 7.78 -3.39
CA GLY A 905 -34.80 6.61 -3.31
C GLY A 905 -34.35 5.47 -4.21
N ALA A 906 -35.14 4.41 -4.28
CA ALA A 906 -34.85 3.22 -5.05
C ALA A 906 -36.11 2.66 -5.72
N CYS A 907 -35.93 1.89 -6.78
CA CYS A 907 -37.01 1.23 -7.51
C CYS A 907 -36.85 -0.29 -7.42
N ASP A 908 -37.96 -0.99 -7.17
CA ASP A 908 -38.10 -2.46 -7.16
C ASP A 908 -39.28 -2.91 -8.07
N GLU A 909 -39.64 -2.15 -9.11
CA GLU A 909 -40.77 -2.48 -10.00
C GLU A 909 -40.41 -3.56 -11.02
N GLY A 910 -41.02 -4.75 -10.89
CA GLY A 910 -40.88 -5.84 -11.84
C GLY A 910 -39.44 -6.38 -11.86
N SER A 911 -38.80 -6.36 -13.03
CA SER A 911 -37.38 -6.73 -13.19
C SER A 911 -36.42 -5.53 -13.09
N THR A 912 -36.90 -4.37 -12.63
CA THR A 912 -36.14 -3.12 -12.65
C THR A 912 -35.73 -2.71 -11.24
N TYR A 913 -34.46 -2.95 -10.92
CA TYR A 913 -33.85 -2.59 -9.63
C TYR A 913 -32.80 -1.49 -9.83
N PHE A 914 -32.97 -0.36 -9.14
CA PHE A 914 -31.96 0.70 -9.15
C PHE A 914 -32.05 1.63 -7.93
N PHE A 915 -30.93 2.27 -7.60
CA PHE A 915 -30.84 3.37 -6.63
C PHE A 915 -30.75 4.71 -7.35
N VAL A 916 -31.33 5.75 -6.77
CA VAL A 916 -31.30 7.14 -7.26
C VAL A 916 -30.58 8.01 -6.22
N CYS A 917 -29.43 8.55 -6.60
CA CYS A 917 -28.56 9.34 -5.72
C CYS A 917 -28.18 10.68 -6.36
N GLU A 918 -27.68 11.62 -5.56
CA GLU A 918 -27.11 12.86 -6.08
C GLU A 918 -25.83 12.58 -6.89
N GLU A 919 -25.67 13.34 -7.98
CA GLU A 919 -24.45 13.30 -8.78
C GLU A 919 -23.33 14.05 -8.07
N ALA A 920 -22.29 13.31 -7.67
CA ALA A 920 -21.01 13.88 -7.24
C ALA A 920 -20.26 14.45 -8.45
N LYS A 921 -20.45 15.74 -8.74
CA LYS A 921 -19.95 16.38 -9.96
C LYS A 921 -18.43 16.39 -10.10
N ASN A 922 -17.71 16.34 -8.99
CA ASN A 922 -16.24 16.37 -8.97
C ASN A 922 -15.63 14.96 -9.00
N GLY A 923 -16.44 13.92 -9.17
CA GLY A 923 -15.98 12.56 -9.41
C GLY A 923 -15.44 11.85 -8.16
N LYS A 924 -14.51 10.93 -8.36
CA LYS A 924 -13.87 10.14 -7.31
C LYS A 924 -12.76 10.93 -6.63
N LEU A 925 -12.42 10.56 -5.39
CA LEU A 925 -11.43 11.26 -4.58
C LEU A 925 -10.07 11.41 -5.27
N LEU A 926 -9.49 10.32 -5.80
CA LEU A 926 -8.15 10.40 -6.41
C LEU A 926 -8.14 11.24 -7.69
N ASP A 927 -9.16 11.10 -8.53
CA ASP A 927 -9.31 11.93 -9.74
C ASP A 927 -9.38 13.41 -9.35
N TYR A 928 -10.15 13.72 -8.31
CA TYR A 928 -10.25 15.09 -7.78
C TYR A 928 -8.92 15.61 -7.23
N LEU A 929 -8.24 14.84 -6.38
CA LEU A 929 -6.95 15.23 -5.82
C LEU A 929 -5.87 15.40 -6.90
N TYR A 930 -5.89 14.57 -7.94
CA TYR A 930 -4.97 14.69 -9.07
C TYR A 930 -5.17 16.00 -9.84
N HIS A 931 -6.42 16.38 -10.11
CA HIS A 931 -6.76 17.61 -10.81
C HIS A 931 -6.63 18.87 -9.93
N ALA A 932 -6.80 18.74 -8.61
CA ALA A 932 -6.71 19.84 -7.64
C ALA A 932 -5.37 19.86 -6.90
N ARG A 933 -4.30 19.25 -7.45
CA ARG A 933 -2.98 19.16 -6.81
C ARG A 933 -2.35 20.51 -6.46
N GLU A 934 -2.74 21.56 -7.19
CA GLU A 934 -2.31 22.94 -6.96
C GLU A 934 -2.85 23.54 -5.64
N GLU A 935 -3.91 22.97 -5.05
CA GLU A 935 -4.41 23.37 -3.73
C GLU A 935 -3.55 22.86 -2.57
N GLY A 936 -2.47 22.13 -2.86
CA GLY A 936 -1.51 21.67 -1.87
C GLY A 936 -1.95 20.43 -1.08
N ARG A 937 -1.08 20.05 -0.15
CA ARG A 937 -1.14 18.81 0.64
C ARG A 937 -2.25 18.86 1.70
N SER A 938 -2.61 20.06 2.17
CA SER A 938 -3.73 20.26 3.09
C SER A 938 -5.06 19.82 2.49
N LEU A 939 -5.22 19.86 1.16
CA LEU A 939 -6.43 19.39 0.50
C LEU A 939 -6.65 17.89 0.74
N VAL A 940 -5.59 17.09 0.63
CA VAL A 940 -5.64 15.63 0.85
C VAL A 940 -6.18 15.32 2.24
N TRP A 941 -5.56 15.90 3.27
CA TRP A 941 -5.97 15.70 4.66
C TRP A 941 -7.37 16.24 4.97
N ARG A 942 -7.79 17.37 4.37
CA ARG A 942 -9.17 17.88 4.49
C ARG A 942 -10.19 16.94 3.88
N LYS A 943 -9.91 16.33 2.71
CA LYS A 943 -10.81 15.36 2.09
C LYS A 943 -10.86 14.04 2.87
N LEU A 944 -9.72 13.59 3.41
CA LEU A 944 -9.69 12.44 4.32
C LEU A 944 -10.49 12.71 5.59
N LEU A 945 -10.41 13.92 6.16
CA LEU A 945 -11.21 14.32 7.32
C LEU A 945 -12.72 14.24 7.02
N ASP A 946 -13.15 14.78 5.88
CA ASP A 946 -14.53 14.69 5.41
C ASP A 946 -15.01 13.22 5.34
N ALA A 947 -14.21 12.34 4.72
CA ALA A 947 -14.52 10.91 4.63
C ALA A 947 -14.57 10.22 6.01
N ALA A 948 -13.63 10.55 6.91
CA ALA A 948 -13.57 10.01 8.26
C ALA A 948 -14.82 10.38 9.09
N LEU A 949 -15.31 11.61 8.95
CA LEU A 949 -16.55 12.07 9.59
C LEU A 949 -17.77 11.31 9.05
N GLY A 950 -17.81 11.03 7.75
CA GLY A 950 -18.81 10.15 7.14
C GLY A 950 -18.78 8.73 7.71
N LEU A 951 -17.58 8.16 7.84
CA LEU A 951 -17.39 6.82 8.38
C LEU A 951 -17.81 6.73 9.85
N HIS A 952 -17.46 7.73 10.64
CA HIS A 952 -17.86 7.82 12.04
C HIS A 952 -19.38 7.90 12.20
N PHE A 953 -20.06 8.69 11.38
CA PHE A 953 -21.52 8.77 11.36
C PHE A 953 -22.19 7.42 11.07
N LEU A 954 -21.61 6.61 10.17
CA LEU A 954 -22.08 5.25 9.89
C LEU A 954 -21.89 4.35 11.11
N HIS A 955 -20.70 4.39 11.73
CA HIS A 955 -20.37 3.57 12.90
C HIS A 955 -21.23 3.90 14.13
N GLU A 956 -21.56 5.17 14.38
CA GLU A 956 -22.49 5.59 15.45
C GLU A 956 -23.91 5.01 15.26
N ARG A 957 -24.26 4.62 14.03
CA ARG A 957 -25.54 3.98 13.68
C ARG A 957 -25.43 2.47 13.51
N HIS A 958 -24.30 1.89 13.91
CA HIS A 958 -23.99 0.47 13.75
C HIS A 958 -24.03 0.01 12.30
N ILE A 959 -23.67 0.91 11.36
CA ILE A 959 -23.51 0.60 9.94
C ILE A 959 -22.02 0.42 9.67
N VAL A 960 -21.64 -0.73 9.14
CA VAL A 960 -20.26 -1.04 8.69
C VAL A 960 -20.21 -0.87 7.18
N HIS A 961 -19.15 -0.23 6.65
CA HIS A 961 -19.02 0.09 5.22
C HIS A 961 -18.63 -1.15 4.38
N THR A 962 -17.72 -2.00 4.87
CA THR A 962 -17.37 -3.34 4.33
C THR A 962 -16.63 -3.43 2.98
N ASP A 963 -16.57 -2.36 2.18
CA ASP A 963 -15.81 -2.27 0.92
C ASP A 963 -15.19 -0.87 0.73
N LEU A 964 -14.57 -0.33 1.78
CA LEU A 964 -14.01 1.02 1.76
C LEU A 964 -12.67 1.06 1.00
N LYS A 965 -12.62 1.91 -0.02
CA LYS A 965 -11.45 2.23 -0.88
C LYS A 965 -11.64 3.65 -1.43
N CYS A 966 -10.59 4.33 -1.91
CA CYS A 966 -10.74 5.71 -2.41
C CYS A 966 -11.74 5.85 -3.58
N ASN A 967 -11.97 4.79 -4.35
CA ASN A 967 -13.02 4.74 -5.38
C ASN A 967 -14.46 4.91 -4.83
N GLN A 968 -14.68 4.62 -3.54
CA GLN A 968 -15.97 4.78 -2.85
C GLN A 968 -16.07 6.07 -2.05
N ILE A 969 -15.10 6.97 -2.24
CA ILE A 969 -15.12 8.32 -1.71
C ILE A 969 -15.31 9.25 -2.91
N LEU A 970 -16.47 9.90 -2.98
CA LEU A 970 -16.83 10.82 -4.07
C LEU A 970 -16.77 12.26 -3.58
N VAL A 971 -16.46 13.20 -4.48
CA VAL A 971 -16.38 14.62 -4.16
C VAL A 971 -17.61 15.35 -4.72
N SER A 972 -18.35 16.02 -3.83
CA SER A 972 -19.53 16.80 -4.19
C SER A 972 -19.14 18.00 -5.07
N LYS A 973 -20.13 18.63 -5.70
CA LYS A 973 -19.93 19.90 -6.43
C LYS A 973 -19.33 21.02 -5.57
N ASP A 974 -19.56 20.97 -4.26
CA ASP A 974 -19.10 21.95 -3.28
C ASP A 974 -17.73 21.54 -2.68
N GLY A 975 -17.09 20.53 -3.27
CA GLY A 975 -15.76 20.05 -2.87
C GLY A 975 -15.76 19.18 -1.62
N VAL A 976 -16.91 18.74 -1.10
CA VAL A 976 -16.99 17.90 0.12
C VAL A 976 -16.81 16.43 -0.23
N ALA A 977 -15.91 15.71 0.45
CA ALA A 977 -15.79 14.26 0.25
C ALA A 977 -16.93 13.52 0.98
N MET A 978 -17.51 12.54 0.29
CA MET A 978 -18.70 11.79 0.72
C MET A 978 -18.51 10.30 0.46
N LEU A 979 -18.90 9.46 1.41
CA LEU A 979 -18.89 8.00 1.22
C LEU A 979 -20.12 7.56 0.41
N THR A 980 -19.91 6.55 -0.43
CA THR A 980 -20.94 5.85 -1.20
C THR A 980 -20.77 4.33 -1.06
N ASP A 981 -21.74 3.55 -1.55
CA ASP A 981 -21.60 2.11 -1.77
C ASP A 981 -21.37 1.27 -0.49
N PHE A 982 -21.76 1.79 0.68
CA PHE A 982 -21.70 1.08 1.95
C PHE A 982 -22.76 -0.04 2.00
N GLY A 983 -22.34 -1.28 1.71
CA GLY A 983 -23.16 -2.48 1.81
C GLY A 983 -23.40 -3.27 0.52
N LEU A 984 -22.92 -2.81 -0.64
CA LEU A 984 -23.12 -3.51 -1.93
C LEU A 984 -22.35 -4.83 -2.07
N SER A 985 -21.29 -5.02 -1.29
CA SER A 985 -20.49 -6.25 -1.24
C SER A 985 -21.26 -7.46 -0.66
N PHE A 986 -22.42 -7.24 -0.02
CA PHE A 986 -23.33 -8.32 0.39
C PHE A 986 -24.22 -8.85 -0.74
N LEU A 987 -24.17 -8.27 -1.95
CA LEU A 987 -24.83 -8.83 -3.13
C LEU A 987 -24.13 -10.10 -3.67
N THR A 988 -22.98 -10.48 -3.10
CA THR A 988 -22.24 -11.69 -3.48
C THR A 988 -21.76 -12.46 -2.24
N THR A 989 -22.64 -13.24 -1.66
CA THR A 989 -22.31 -14.48 -0.93
C THR A 989 -23.41 -15.44 -1.36
N GLU A 990 -23.19 -16.47 -2.18
CA GLU A 990 -22.12 -17.47 -2.19
C GLU A 990 -21.96 -18.06 -3.61
N GLN A 991 -20.85 -18.78 -3.83
CA GLN A 991 -20.45 -19.51 -5.05
C GLN A 991 -19.63 -18.73 -6.10
N SER A 992 -18.39 -18.43 -5.73
CA SER A 992 -17.30 -18.76 -6.66
C SER A 992 -16.17 -19.40 -5.87
N GLU A 993 -16.01 -20.71 -6.04
CA GLU A 993 -14.75 -21.42 -5.76
C GLU A 993 -13.60 -20.95 -6.67
N ASP A 994 -13.87 -19.99 -7.57
CA ASP A 994 -12.86 -19.33 -8.38
C ASP A 994 -12.19 -18.16 -7.63
N GLU A 995 -10.88 -18.31 -7.42
CA GLU A 995 -9.89 -17.30 -7.01
C GLU A 995 -9.75 -16.13 -8.02
N LYS A 996 -10.84 -15.59 -8.56
CA LYS A 996 -10.82 -14.59 -9.65
C LYS A 996 -11.66 -13.34 -9.48
N THR A 997 -11.96 -12.92 -8.24
CA THR A 997 -12.42 -11.54 -8.00
C THR A 997 -11.25 -10.69 -7.49
N VAL A 998 -10.38 -10.30 -8.42
CA VAL A 998 -9.21 -9.43 -8.25
C VAL A 998 -9.69 -7.98 -8.10
N GLY A 999 -9.22 -7.24 -7.09
CA GLY A 999 -9.41 -5.77 -7.05
C GLY A 999 -9.67 -5.07 -5.71
N ALA A 1000 -9.95 -5.76 -4.60
CA ALA A 1000 -10.21 -5.10 -3.30
C ALA A 1000 -9.35 -5.62 -2.13
N ILE A 1001 -8.53 -6.65 -2.33
CA ILE A 1001 -7.82 -7.33 -1.24
C ILE A 1001 -6.83 -6.42 -0.50
N ARG A 1002 -6.30 -5.42 -1.19
CA ARG A 1002 -5.29 -4.46 -0.68
C ARG A 1002 -5.78 -3.54 0.42
N TRP A 1003 -7.09 -3.35 0.53
CA TRP A 1003 -7.72 -2.53 1.57
C TRP A 1003 -8.35 -3.38 2.69
N LYS A 1004 -8.34 -4.72 2.58
CA LYS A 1004 -9.03 -5.57 3.56
C LYS A 1004 -8.17 -5.86 4.78
N ALA A 1005 -8.80 -5.78 5.95
CA ALA A 1005 -8.18 -6.12 7.22
C ALA A 1005 -7.81 -7.62 7.29
N PRO A 1006 -6.72 -7.99 8.00
CA PRO A 1006 -6.25 -9.36 8.10
C PRO A 1006 -7.32 -10.37 8.52
N GLU A 1007 -8.12 -10.06 9.53
CA GLU A 1007 -9.18 -10.93 10.08
C GLU A 1007 -10.35 -11.14 9.12
N VAL A 1008 -10.51 -10.28 8.12
CA VAL A 1008 -11.56 -10.40 7.09
C VAL A 1008 -11.12 -11.34 5.95
N ILE A 1009 -9.82 -11.57 5.77
CA ILE A 1009 -9.26 -12.35 4.64
C ILE A 1009 -8.46 -13.60 5.04
N ARG A 1010 -8.15 -13.77 6.33
CA ARG A 1010 -7.60 -15.03 6.86
C ARG A 1010 -8.62 -16.16 6.70
N LYS A 1011 -8.16 -17.32 6.26
CA LYS A 1011 -8.98 -18.54 6.16
C LYS A 1011 -9.21 -19.18 7.54
N GLU A 1012 -8.26 -18.97 8.45
CA GLU A 1012 -8.32 -19.43 9.83
C GLU A 1012 -9.08 -18.37 10.65
N ASN A 1013 -10.31 -18.70 11.04
CA ASN A 1013 -11.18 -17.86 11.87
C ASN A 1013 -11.65 -16.54 11.20
N PRO A 1014 -12.36 -16.60 10.06
CA PRO A 1014 -12.83 -15.41 9.35
C PRO A 1014 -13.82 -14.63 10.20
N VAL A 1015 -13.48 -13.38 10.50
CA VAL A 1015 -14.35 -12.46 11.25
C VAL A 1015 -15.18 -11.67 10.25
N ALA A 1016 -16.50 -11.58 10.50
CA ALA A 1016 -17.36 -10.73 9.70
C ALA A 1016 -16.87 -9.27 9.72
N PRO A 1017 -16.90 -8.54 8.60
CA PRO A 1017 -16.54 -7.13 8.56
C PRO A 1017 -17.26 -6.35 9.68
N ASN A 1018 -16.47 -5.57 10.41
CA ASN A 1018 -16.89 -4.81 11.57
C ASN A 1018 -16.27 -3.40 11.54
N ALA A 1019 -16.65 -2.54 12.49
CA ALA A 1019 -16.17 -1.16 12.55
C ALA A 1019 -14.62 -1.05 12.59
N LEU A 1020 -13.92 -1.96 13.26
CA LEU A 1020 -12.45 -1.96 13.33
C LEU A 1020 -11.80 -2.42 12.02
N SER A 1021 -12.49 -3.26 11.23
CA SER A 1021 -12.04 -3.60 9.89
C SER A 1021 -12.22 -2.44 8.90
N ASP A 1022 -13.26 -1.62 9.06
CA ASP A 1022 -13.40 -0.38 8.30
C ASP A 1022 -12.30 0.64 8.65
N VAL A 1023 -11.88 0.72 9.92
CA VAL A 1023 -10.75 1.58 10.33
C VAL A 1023 -9.46 1.16 9.61
N TYR A 1024 -9.19 -0.15 9.52
CA TYR A 1024 -8.05 -0.66 8.74
C TYR A 1024 -8.18 -0.27 7.26
N SER A 1025 -9.34 -0.51 6.64
CA SER A 1025 -9.57 -0.15 5.23
C SER A 1025 -9.44 1.35 4.99
N PHE A 1026 -9.86 2.18 5.95
CA PHE A 1026 -9.70 3.62 5.89
C PHE A 1026 -8.22 4.03 6.02
N GLY A 1027 -7.43 3.35 6.85
CA GLY A 1027 -5.97 3.54 6.91
C GLY A 1027 -5.29 3.25 5.57
N MET A 1028 -5.76 2.24 4.84
CA MET A 1028 -5.30 1.98 3.47
C MET A 1028 -5.76 3.04 2.46
N CYS A 1029 -6.93 3.68 2.67
CA CYS A 1029 -7.33 4.85 1.90
C CYS A 1029 -6.43 6.07 2.20
N VAL A 1030 -5.96 6.24 3.44
CA VAL A 1030 -4.98 7.29 3.80
C VAL A 1030 -3.68 7.07 3.03
N VAL A 1031 -3.16 5.83 3.02
CA VAL A 1031 -1.97 5.48 2.21
C VAL A 1031 -2.20 5.85 0.74
N GLU A 1032 -3.29 5.39 0.15
CA GLU A 1032 -3.60 5.62 -1.27
C GLU A 1032 -3.77 7.10 -1.63
N ALA A 1033 -4.43 7.88 -0.76
CA ALA A 1033 -4.66 9.30 -1.00
C ALA A 1033 -3.39 10.16 -0.81
N VAL A 1034 -2.52 9.81 0.13
CA VAL A 1034 -1.26 10.53 0.40
C VAL A 1034 -0.19 10.20 -0.63
N THR A 1035 -0.09 8.94 -1.07
CA THR A 1035 0.91 8.53 -2.07
C THR A 1035 0.45 8.73 -3.51
N GLY A 1036 -0.85 8.74 -3.76
CA GLY A 1036 -1.41 8.68 -5.12
C GLY A 1036 -1.26 7.31 -5.79
N ASP A 1037 -0.85 6.27 -5.06
CA ASP A 1037 -0.66 4.91 -5.57
C ASP A 1037 -1.44 3.88 -4.74
N VAL A 1038 -1.81 2.75 -5.36
CA VAL A 1038 -2.57 1.70 -4.68
C VAL A 1038 -1.79 1.10 -3.50
N PRO A 1039 -2.44 0.71 -2.39
CA PRO A 1039 -1.75 0.09 -1.27
C PRO A 1039 -1.00 -1.17 -1.70
N TRP A 1040 0.21 -1.36 -1.17
CA TRP A 1040 1.18 -2.38 -1.56
C TRP A 1040 1.82 -2.20 -2.95
N GLY A 1041 1.53 -1.10 -3.65
CA GLY A 1041 2.06 -0.78 -4.97
C GLY A 1041 1.49 -1.66 -6.09
N GLN A 1042 1.54 -1.18 -7.34
CA GLN A 1042 0.93 -1.88 -8.47
C GLN A 1042 1.62 -3.21 -8.84
N HIS A 1043 2.88 -3.39 -8.41
CA HIS A 1043 3.71 -4.53 -8.81
C HIS A 1043 3.53 -5.81 -7.97
N VAL A 1044 2.97 -5.70 -6.76
CA VAL A 1044 2.73 -6.88 -5.90
C VAL A 1044 1.39 -7.50 -6.29
N PRO A 1045 1.30 -8.76 -6.77
CA PRO A 1045 0.01 -9.34 -7.14
C PRO A 1045 -0.89 -9.59 -5.92
N ASP A 1046 -2.21 -9.58 -6.10
CA ASP A 1046 -3.21 -9.72 -5.02
C ASP A 1046 -2.98 -10.95 -4.09
N PRO A 1047 -2.56 -12.14 -4.57
CA PRO A 1047 -2.15 -13.24 -3.69
C PRO A 1047 -0.93 -12.95 -2.81
N GLY A 1048 0.04 -12.19 -3.33
CA GLY A 1048 1.20 -11.71 -2.56
C GLY A 1048 0.79 -10.70 -1.50
N VAL A 1049 -0.11 -9.78 -1.84
CA VAL A 1049 -0.71 -8.86 -0.86
C VAL A 1049 -1.41 -9.64 0.25
N LYS A 1050 -2.24 -10.64 -0.10
CA LYS A 1050 -2.90 -11.52 0.87
C LYS A 1050 -1.88 -12.23 1.77
N PHE A 1051 -0.78 -12.72 1.20
CA PHE A 1051 0.29 -13.38 1.94
C PHE A 1051 0.92 -12.45 2.99
N HIS A 1052 1.19 -11.19 2.63
CA HIS A 1052 1.76 -10.21 3.56
C HIS A 1052 0.76 -9.77 4.64
N VAL A 1053 -0.45 -9.35 4.24
CA VAL A 1053 -1.48 -8.83 5.16
C VAL A 1053 -1.89 -9.86 6.22
N THR A 1054 -1.85 -11.16 5.90
CA THR A 1054 -2.26 -12.23 6.83
C THR A 1054 -1.18 -12.66 7.83
N ARG A 1055 0.05 -12.11 7.79
CA ARG A 1055 1.15 -12.46 8.71
C ARG A 1055 1.57 -11.31 9.63
N LYS A 1056 1.64 -11.59 10.94
CA LYS A 1056 1.85 -10.59 12.01
C LYS A 1056 3.13 -9.75 11.89
N LYS A 1057 4.15 -10.23 11.17
CA LYS A 1057 5.47 -9.60 11.07
C LYS A 1057 5.71 -8.81 9.77
N LEU A 1058 4.71 -8.68 8.88
CA LEU A 1058 4.88 -8.05 7.57
C LEU A 1058 3.82 -6.95 7.39
N PHE A 1059 4.22 -5.69 7.60
CA PHE A 1059 3.44 -4.51 7.28
C PHE A 1059 4.10 -3.71 6.14
N LEU A 1060 3.40 -2.71 5.59
CA LEU A 1060 3.93 -1.84 4.54
C LEU A 1060 5.18 -1.10 5.05
N PRO A 1061 6.26 -0.98 4.27
CA PRO A 1061 7.31 -0.02 4.56
C PRO A 1061 6.79 1.41 4.38
N ARG A 1062 7.26 2.36 5.20
CA ARG A 1062 6.85 3.77 5.12
C ARG A 1062 7.12 4.37 3.74
N PRO A 1063 6.09 4.83 3.01
CA PRO A 1063 6.29 5.54 1.75
C PRO A 1063 6.92 6.92 1.96
N LYS A 1064 7.76 7.36 1.00
CA LYS A 1064 8.40 8.71 1.02
C LYS A 1064 7.40 9.86 1.09
N ALA A 1065 6.16 9.64 0.63
CA ALA A 1065 5.12 10.65 0.65
C ALA A 1065 4.70 11.04 2.07
N PHE A 1066 4.97 10.24 3.12
CA PHE A 1066 4.68 10.59 4.51
C PHE A 1066 5.85 11.38 5.12
N GLU A 1067 5.66 12.68 5.36
CA GLU A 1067 6.74 13.64 5.65
C GLU A 1067 7.23 13.58 7.10
N ASN A 1068 6.36 13.18 8.05
CA ASN A 1068 6.70 13.08 9.46
C ASN A 1068 6.26 11.75 10.10
N ASP A 1069 6.86 11.42 11.24
CA ASP A 1069 6.62 10.16 11.95
C ASP A 1069 5.17 10.03 12.42
N ALA A 1070 4.53 11.14 12.80
CA ALA A 1070 3.16 11.12 13.30
C ALA A 1070 2.14 10.73 12.20
N GLU A 1071 2.32 11.18 10.96
CA GLU A 1071 1.46 10.78 9.84
C GLU A 1071 1.56 9.26 9.56
N TRP A 1072 2.77 8.70 9.64
CA TRP A 1072 2.96 7.26 9.42
C TRP A 1072 2.50 6.43 10.62
N GLU A 1073 2.76 6.87 11.84
CA GLU A 1073 2.30 6.22 13.07
C GLU A 1073 0.77 6.15 13.14
N LEU A 1074 0.05 7.14 12.58
CA LEU A 1074 -1.40 7.07 12.39
C LEU A 1074 -1.80 5.85 11.57
N VAL A 1075 -1.13 5.63 10.42
CA VAL A 1075 -1.42 4.49 9.53
C VAL A 1075 -1.09 3.18 10.24
N GLU A 1076 0.05 3.07 10.92
CA GLU A 1076 0.43 1.86 11.65
C GLU A 1076 -0.59 1.50 12.75
N LYS A 1077 -1.08 2.50 13.49
CA LYS A 1077 -2.09 2.28 14.54
C LYS A 1077 -3.49 2.00 13.99
N MET A 1078 -3.89 2.61 12.87
CA MET A 1078 -5.15 2.28 12.21
C MET A 1078 -5.13 0.88 11.58
N CYS A 1079 -3.95 0.47 11.09
CA CYS A 1079 -3.74 -0.78 10.39
C CYS A 1079 -3.08 -1.87 11.26
N ALA A 1080 -3.15 -1.75 12.59
CA ALA A 1080 -2.61 -2.75 13.51
C ALA A 1080 -3.16 -4.15 13.21
N PHE A 1081 -2.31 -5.17 13.31
CA PHE A 1081 -2.63 -6.51 12.86
C PHE A 1081 -3.82 -7.12 13.63
N GLU A 1082 -3.83 -6.98 14.96
CA GLU A 1082 -4.93 -7.44 15.81
C GLU A 1082 -6.00 -6.35 15.95
N PRO A 1083 -7.30 -6.65 15.76
CA PRO A 1083 -8.37 -5.66 15.90
C PRO A 1083 -8.38 -4.96 17.27
N SER A 1084 -8.01 -5.66 18.34
CA SER A 1084 -7.93 -5.09 19.70
C SER A 1084 -6.84 -4.04 19.89
N GLU A 1085 -5.82 -4.04 19.03
CA GLU A 1085 -4.71 -3.09 19.06
C GLU A 1085 -4.95 -1.87 18.14
N ARG A 1086 -6.01 -1.91 17.31
CA ARG A 1086 -6.31 -0.80 16.38
C ARG A 1086 -6.82 0.42 17.10
N MET A 1087 -6.33 1.58 16.65
CA MET A 1087 -6.81 2.88 17.08
C MET A 1087 -8.31 3.03 16.82
N LYS A 1088 -9.01 3.72 17.73
CA LYS A 1088 -10.42 4.06 17.53
C LYS A 1088 -10.55 5.14 16.48
N LEU A 1089 -11.60 5.06 15.65
CA LEU A 1089 -11.84 6.04 14.59
C LEU A 1089 -11.90 7.49 15.10
N VAL A 1090 -12.42 7.72 16.31
CA VAL A 1090 -12.48 9.07 16.93
C VAL A 1090 -11.10 9.65 17.14
N ASP A 1091 -10.14 8.84 17.58
CA ASP A 1091 -8.76 9.28 17.79
C ASP A 1091 -8.05 9.52 16.45
N ALA A 1092 -8.36 8.71 15.42
CA ALA A 1092 -7.87 8.92 14.06
C ALA A 1092 -8.39 10.24 13.47
N ILE A 1093 -9.65 10.60 13.71
CA ILE A 1093 -10.26 11.86 13.26
C ILE A 1093 -9.52 13.07 13.85
N GLU A 1094 -9.16 13.03 15.13
CA GLU A 1094 -8.42 14.12 15.76
C GLU A 1094 -7.01 14.28 15.19
N ASN A 1095 -6.30 13.17 14.93
CA ASN A 1095 -4.99 13.21 14.25
C ASN A 1095 -5.10 13.78 12.83
N ILE A 1096 -6.04 13.28 12.02
CA ILE A 1096 -6.27 13.76 10.65
C ILE A 1096 -6.65 15.25 10.63
N ARG A 1097 -7.46 15.69 11.60
CA ARG A 1097 -7.79 17.12 11.77
C ARG A 1097 -6.54 17.93 12.06
N GLY A 1098 -5.68 17.46 12.97
CA GLY A 1098 -4.40 18.09 13.27
C GLY A 1098 -3.52 18.26 12.03
N PHE A 1099 -3.36 17.19 11.23
CA PHE A 1099 -2.59 17.25 9.98
C PHE A 1099 -3.22 18.21 8.96
N ALA A 1100 -4.54 18.20 8.80
CA ALA A 1100 -5.23 19.12 7.91
C ALA A 1100 -5.06 20.61 8.32
N GLU A 1101 -5.02 20.89 9.62
CA GLU A 1101 -4.84 22.24 10.15
C GLU A 1101 -3.38 22.71 10.08
N GLU A 1102 -2.44 21.82 10.41
CA GLU A 1102 -1.01 22.07 10.37
C GLU A 1102 -0.53 22.30 8.94
N GLU A 1103 -0.87 21.41 8.00
CA GLU A 1103 -0.51 21.57 6.57
C GLU A 1103 -1.08 22.87 6.00
N ARG A 1104 -2.33 23.19 6.35
CA ARG A 1104 -2.95 24.46 5.95
C ARG A 1104 -2.28 25.67 6.61
N PHE A 1105 -1.75 25.53 7.82
CA PHE A 1105 -0.96 26.58 8.46
C PHE A 1105 0.38 26.74 7.75
N GLN A 1106 1.09 25.65 7.47
CA GLN A 1106 2.37 25.65 6.75
C GLN A 1106 2.23 26.22 5.33
N GLU A 1107 1.18 25.83 4.59
CA GLU A 1107 0.88 26.39 3.27
C GLU A 1107 0.62 27.91 3.33
N ARG A 1108 -0.14 28.39 4.33
CA ARG A 1108 -0.32 29.83 4.53
C ARG A 1108 0.98 30.53 4.90
N VAL A 1109 1.84 29.90 5.70
CA VAL A 1109 3.17 30.44 6.03
C VAL A 1109 4.05 30.49 4.79
N ARG A 1110 4.04 29.48 3.91
CA ARG A 1110 4.74 29.48 2.62
C ARG A 1110 4.21 30.59 1.70
N GLN A 1111 2.89 30.70 1.54
CA GLN A 1111 2.25 31.77 0.76
C GLN A 1111 2.53 33.19 1.31
N ILE A 1112 2.68 33.34 2.63
CA ILE A 1112 3.06 34.63 3.26
C ILE A 1112 4.55 34.92 3.06
N LYS A 1113 5.41 33.89 3.07
CA LYS A 1113 6.85 34.03 2.80
C LYS A 1113 7.15 34.29 1.31
N GLU A 1114 6.23 33.91 0.42
CA GLU A 1114 6.36 34.05 -1.05
C GLU A 1114 5.60 35.26 -1.63
N GLY A 1115 4.93 36.08 -0.79
CA GLY A 1115 4.25 37.31 -1.23
C GLY A 1115 5.19 38.53 -1.31
N PRO A 1116 4.97 39.49 -2.24
CA PRO A 1116 5.85 40.65 -2.41
C PRO A 1116 5.84 41.58 -1.18
N GLU A 1117 7.03 42.05 -0.81
CA GLU A 1117 7.29 43.03 0.25
C GLU A 1117 6.50 44.33 0.02
N ASP A 1118 5.45 44.55 0.81
CA ASP A 1118 5.00 45.90 1.22
C ASP A 1118 3.89 45.79 2.29
N LEU A 1119 4.28 45.90 3.57
CA LEU A 1119 3.73 46.88 4.54
C LEU A 1119 4.15 46.55 5.98
N ASP A 1120 5.09 47.36 6.44
CA ASP A 1120 5.55 47.58 7.81
C ASP A 1120 4.42 48.13 8.72
N PHE A 1121 4.14 47.49 9.87
CA PHE A 1121 4.29 48.11 11.20
C PHE A 1121 3.90 47.20 12.39
N ALA A 1122 4.78 47.23 13.40
CA ALA A 1122 4.59 47.07 14.85
C ALA A 1122 4.53 45.68 15.51
N VAL A 1123 5.73 45.23 15.91
CA VAL A 1123 5.99 44.55 17.18
C VAL A 1123 5.48 45.41 18.35
N ARG A 1124 4.55 44.89 19.17
CA ARG A 1124 4.54 45.09 20.65
C ARG A 1124 3.49 44.23 21.37
N GLU A 1125 4.02 43.49 22.35
CA GLU A 1125 3.43 42.98 23.59
C GLU A 1125 2.14 42.16 23.56
N LEU A 1126 2.27 40.92 24.06
CA LEU A 1126 1.20 40.04 24.54
C LEU A 1126 0.29 40.75 25.56
N PRO A 1127 -1.04 40.71 25.38
CA PRO A 1127 -1.98 40.81 26.48
C PRO A 1127 -2.81 39.53 26.61
N LYS A 1128 -2.87 39.05 27.85
CA LYS A 1128 -3.86 38.09 28.33
C LYS A 1128 -5.28 38.62 28.10
N ASP A 1129 -6.16 37.68 27.80
CA ASP A 1129 -7.63 37.76 27.85
C ASP A 1129 -8.38 38.71 26.89
N SER A 1130 -9.15 38.04 26.02
CA SER A 1130 -10.53 38.34 25.61
C SER A 1130 -10.81 39.16 24.33
N LYS A 1131 -11.43 38.44 23.38
CA LYS A 1131 -12.54 38.77 22.45
C LYS A 1131 -12.35 39.85 21.37
N ILE A 1132 -12.52 39.44 20.10
CA ILE A 1132 -13.39 39.99 19.03
C ILE A 1132 -13.39 38.94 17.89
N SER A 1133 -14.48 38.22 17.63
CA SER A 1133 -15.51 38.52 16.61
C SER A 1133 -15.01 38.46 15.16
N THR A 1134 -15.27 37.34 14.46
CA THR A 1134 -15.41 37.27 13.01
C THR A 1134 -16.88 36.96 12.69
N MET A 1135 -17.57 37.94 12.11
CA MET A 1135 -18.92 37.81 11.55
C MET A 1135 -18.83 38.02 10.04
N GLY A 1136 -19.35 37.04 9.29
CA GLY A 1136 -19.42 37.01 7.82
C GLY A 1136 -18.54 35.88 7.28
N SER A 1137 -19.02 34.66 7.06
CA SER A 1137 -20.23 34.26 6.33
C SER A 1137 -20.91 33.06 6.98
N VAL A 1138 -21.70 33.32 8.02
CA VAL A 1138 -22.72 32.39 8.52
C VAL A 1138 -23.94 32.50 7.61
N ARG A 1139 -24.07 31.56 6.68
CA ARG A 1139 -25.37 31.20 6.11
C ARG A 1139 -25.71 29.71 6.20
N ALA A 1140 -25.01 28.96 7.04
CA ALA A 1140 -25.28 27.53 7.25
C ALA A 1140 -25.41 27.07 8.72
N LEU A 1141 -25.26 27.97 9.71
CA LEU A 1141 -25.30 27.60 11.13
C LEU A 1141 -26.34 28.42 11.91
N ALA A 1142 -27.58 28.39 11.41
CA ALA A 1142 -28.76 28.86 12.13
C ALA A 1142 -29.98 27.96 11.82
N LYS A 1143 -29.95 26.72 12.34
CA LYS A 1143 -31.20 25.98 12.61
C LYS A 1143 -31.13 25.01 13.79
N MET A 1144 -30.28 25.29 14.80
CA MET A 1144 -30.41 24.67 16.12
C MET A 1144 -30.20 25.70 17.22
N LYS A 1145 -31.34 26.08 17.83
CA LYS A 1145 -31.54 26.71 19.14
C LYS A 1145 -31.17 28.20 19.30
N SER A 1146 -32.19 29.07 19.23
CA SER A 1146 -32.80 29.58 20.47
C SER A 1146 -34.14 30.26 20.20
N LEU A 1147 -35.15 29.92 21.01
CA LEU A 1147 -36.18 30.87 21.44
C LEU A 1147 -36.47 30.50 22.90
N GLY A 1148 -35.72 31.11 23.80
CA GLY A 1148 -36.16 31.27 25.17
C GLY A 1148 -36.85 32.63 25.29
N ARG A 1149 -38.06 32.65 25.87
CA ARG A 1149 -38.36 33.38 27.14
C ARG A 1149 -39.86 33.53 27.38
N SER A 1150 -40.30 32.94 28.50
CA SER A 1150 -41.04 33.56 29.62
C SER A 1150 -41.71 32.43 30.41
N VAL A 1151 -41.85 32.39 31.73
CA VAL A 1151 -41.51 33.24 32.87
C VAL A 1151 -41.80 32.34 34.09
N ARG A 1152 -40.83 32.23 35.03
CA ARG A 1152 -40.99 32.28 36.49
C ARG A 1152 -41.92 31.27 37.22
N MET A 1153 -41.29 30.67 38.26
CA MET A 1153 -41.78 30.22 39.58
C MET A 1153 -41.98 28.72 39.83
N LYS A 1154 -41.18 28.26 40.81
CA LYS A 1154 -41.53 27.40 41.96
C LYS A 1154 -42.00 25.97 41.62
N ARG A 1155 -41.52 24.90 42.23
CA ARG A 1155 -40.99 24.72 43.59
C ARG A 1155 -40.58 23.23 43.71
N GLU A 1156 -39.58 22.94 44.55
CA GLU A 1156 -39.59 21.85 45.56
C GLU A 1156 -40.00 20.44 45.08
N ARG A 1157 -39.21 19.38 45.20
CA ARG A 1157 -38.60 18.86 46.45
C ARG A 1157 -37.83 17.56 46.14
N GLU A 1158 -36.73 17.36 46.88
CA GLU A 1158 -36.31 16.11 47.58
C GLU A 1158 -36.35 14.81 46.76
N THR A 1159 -35.26 14.07 46.55
CA THR A 1159 -34.11 13.79 47.42
C THR A 1159 -32.99 13.19 46.57
#